data_AF-Q7UEH9-F1
#
_entry.id   AF-Q7UEH9-F1
#
_cell.length_a   1.000
_cell.length_b   1.000
_cell.length_c   1.000
_cell.angle_alpha   90.00
_cell.angle_beta   90.00
_cell.angle_gamma   90.00
#
_symmetry.space_group_name_H-M   'P 1'
#
loop_
_entity.id
_entity.type
_entity.pdbx_description
1 polymer ?
#
loop_
_entity_poly.entity_id
_entity_poly.type
_entity_poly.pdbx_seq_one_letter_code
_entity_poly.pdbx_strand_id
1 'polypeptide(L)'
;MMKPTWTSEARRDLSDKLRQHADGELMHIFRAANPTEIIVKQRFRGFSDEPEKKLIIAVEILSPTNSSAHVVKLGNTDDVAGDCQAWEQCAQRRGVASRLFIAPISGPVSEHRQATIYPDVYQYYFDNGRADQPSELEAVVDTCIQSDVPASGSIERVLSQVYTEAFRCFYHSAKEDPSFEAVDLGVKNSLRYGQSNDVLALWQQPTYVGLRRGAAWLTCCSRKPDSLERPLYVDPVDYAAWAIEHRKYPKMLVGSAHGDLHGRNVIVGTVRGEAEWPAVFDFDKMADKNLIAWDFAKLELELKCRLFQQLIDSEEERAELRSILRLPQKPPFPDSIQLTGEERRIGQRVELMEIMFAIERLLDDWTKQISSRSRATKLDAAFEPDISASTALGRAVRIIARIRKEAALFLGFERGRENYWQDEYYFALATYGVVTAKWHSADDHLAWALLSAGVACANLSQLPWPPDSESPPDVSQVPSHLHLLPYAYRCWNERDRRNPDELLDRGITSLREGIVRFPHAIVLKEQLALLLSTTNQPENHELARREVEPLYKLACVFRDHELLSRLGRIYKDRADRLCDGSFTHAEMLEGALPAFQAYQASLKYYKLAYDFSHDYYPGINAATLALLVGDHELKNQLANEVLAICSQLPLDRVDQEWILASEGEACLLLGNIDRAKHFYSHALDRLLPSETGKKESMAKQIRRIGWPTHPKPIASLEDLFH
;
A
#
# COMPACT_ATOMS: atom_id res chain seq x y z
N MET A 1 19.74 -16.40 51.97
CA MET A 1 20.04 -15.88 50.61
C MET A 1 19.13 -14.71 50.38
N MET A 2 19.66 -13.60 49.87
CA MET A 2 18.82 -12.49 49.42
C MET A 2 17.97 -12.96 48.24
N LYS A 3 16.70 -12.56 48.21
CA LYS A 3 15.78 -12.89 47.11
C LYS A 3 15.49 -11.61 46.33
N PRO A 4 15.57 -11.59 44.99
CA PRO A 4 15.18 -10.44 44.21
C PRO A 4 13.74 -9.97 44.49
N THR A 5 13.56 -8.66 44.59
CA THR A 5 12.26 -8.00 44.78
C THR A 5 11.68 -7.66 43.42
N TRP A 6 10.55 -8.27 43.04
CA TRP A 6 9.85 -7.95 41.80
C TRP A 6 8.74 -6.92 42.05
N THR A 7 8.72 -5.83 41.28
CA THR A 7 7.62 -4.84 41.29
C THR A 7 6.32 -5.44 40.74
N SER A 8 5.19 -4.74 40.92
CA SER A 8 3.91 -5.15 40.31
C SER A 8 3.99 -5.22 38.78
N GLU A 9 4.69 -4.26 38.16
CA GLU A 9 4.87 -4.20 36.71
C GLU A 9 5.70 -5.37 36.20
N ALA A 10 6.85 -5.65 36.82
CA ALA A 10 7.68 -6.79 36.42
C ALA A 10 7.01 -8.15 36.65
N ARG A 11 6.10 -8.26 37.63
CA ARG A 11 5.34 -9.49 37.88
C ARG A 11 4.25 -9.73 36.85
N ARG A 12 3.76 -8.67 36.20
CA ARG A 12 2.71 -8.74 35.20
C ARG A 12 3.17 -9.68 34.09
N ASP A 13 2.32 -10.63 33.72
CA ASP A 13 2.53 -11.56 32.62
C ASP A 13 3.71 -12.56 32.77
N LEU A 14 4.25 -12.74 33.98
CA LEU A 14 5.23 -13.79 34.28
C LEU A 14 4.64 -14.87 35.18
N SER A 15 5.00 -16.13 34.90
CA SER A 15 4.65 -17.26 35.76
C SER A 15 5.51 -17.26 37.04
N ASP A 16 4.98 -17.81 38.14
CA ASP A 16 5.77 -17.98 39.38
C ASP A 16 7.03 -18.82 39.15
N LYS A 17 6.92 -19.84 38.28
CA LYS A 17 8.02 -20.73 37.94
C LYS A 17 9.16 -19.98 37.26
N LEU A 18 8.85 -19.14 36.27
CA LEU A 18 9.85 -18.38 35.53
C LEU A 18 10.53 -17.33 36.44
N ARG A 19 9.76 -16.69 37.33
CA ARG A 19 10.32 -15.79 38.36
C ARG A 19 11.29 -16.51 39.30
N GLN A 20 10.90 -17.67 39.82
CA GLN A 20 11.76 -18.46 40.72
C GLN A 20 13.06 -18.89 40.03
N HIS A 21 13.00 -19.21 38.73
CA HIS A 21 14.21 -19.50 37.95
C HIS A 21 15.09 -18.24 37.86
N ALA A 22 14.52 -17.12 37.39
CA ALA A 22 15.24 -15.86 37.24
C ALA A 22 15.85 -15.35 38.56
N ASP A 23 15.20 -15.61 39.71
CA ASP A 23 15.74 -15.26 41.04
C ASP A 23 17.13 -15.88 41.27
N GLY A 24 17.29 -17.17 40.96
CA GLY A 24 18.56 -17.88 41.11
C GLY A 24 19.63 -17.35 40.15
N GLU A 25 19.24 -17.03 38.92
CA GLU A 25 20.11 -16.51 37.88
C GLU A 25 20.63 -15.11 38.21
N LEU A 26 19.75 -14.20 38.62
CA LEU A 26 20.13 -12.84 39.01
C LEU A 26 21.08 -12.83 40.21
N MET A 27 20.83 -13.68 41.20
CA MET A 27 21.71 -13.84 42.35
C MET A 27 23.08 -14.37 41.96
N HIS A 28 23.16 -15.26 40.96
CA HIS A 28 24.42 -15.75 40.43
C HIS A 28 25.19 -14.63 39.72
N ILE A 29 24.53 -13.93 38.80
CA ILE A 29 25.10 -12.87 37.96
C ILE A 29 25.68 -11.74 38.79
N PHE A 30 24.89 -11.22 39.74
CA PHE A 30 25.27 -10.03 40.51
C PHE A 30 26.00 -10.35 41.82
N ARG A 31 26.38 -11.61 42.07
CA ARG A 31 27.08 -12.01 43.31
C ARG A 31 28.33 -11.18 43.58
N ALA A 32 29.09 -10.86 42.53
CA ALA A 32 30.35 -10.10 42.65
C ALA A 32 30.14 -8.65 43.10
N ALA A 33 28.97 -8.06 42.85
CA ALA A 33 28.63 -6.70 43.26
C ALA A 33 28.29 -6.58 44.76
N ASN A 34 28.22 -7.72 45.48
CA ASN A 34 27.77 -7.82 46.87
C ASN A 34 26.50 -6.98 47.15
N PRO A 35 25.41 -7.21 46.40
CA PRO A 35 24.22 -6.37 46.49
C PRO A 35 23.51 -6.55 47.84
N THR A 36 23.05 -5.44 48.40
CA THR A 36 22.12 -5.40 49.54
C THR A 36 20.69 -5.62 49.10
N GLU A 37 20.35 -5.28 47.85
CA GLU A 37 19.06 -5.57 47.24
C GLU A 37 19.20 -5.73 45.71
N ILE A 38 18.41 -6.64 45.13
CA ILE A 38 18.20 -6.74 43.67
C ILE A 38 16.71 -6.49 43.43
N ILE A 39 16.38 -5.47 42.64
CA ILE A 39 15.00 -5.08 42.36
C ILE A 39 14.74 -5.25 40.87
N VAL A 40 13.79 -6.11 40.50
CA VAL A 40 13.34 -6.25 39.11
C VAL A 40 12.17 -5.32 38.87
N LYS A 41 12.40 -4.29 38.04
CA LYS A 41 11.50 -3.14 37.86
C LYS A 41 10.45 -3.36 36.79
N GLN A 42 10.85 -3.94 35.67
CA GLN A 42 10.02 -4.07 34.49
C GLN A 42 10.50 -5.24 33.63
N ARG A 43 9.57 -5.83 32.87
CA ARG A 43 9.87 -6.76 31.78
C ARG A 43 9.72 -6.01 30.46
N PHE A 44 10.67 -6.23 29.55
CA PHE A 44 10.56 -5.79 28.16
C PHE A 44 10.13 -6.96 27.27
N ARG A 45 9.42 -6.66 26.18
CA ARG A 45 9.03 -7.70 25.21
C ARG A 45 10.20 -8.05 24.30
N GLY A 46 10.99 -7.05 23.91
CA GLY A 46 12.05 -7.21 22.92
C GLY A 46 11.54 -7.77 21.60
N PHE A 47 12.44 -8.34 20.80
CA PHE A 47 12.09 -8.87 19.48
C PHE A 47 11.06 -10.01 19.52
N SER A 48 11.24 -10.98 20.41
CA SER A 48 10.40 -12.18 20.57
C SER A 48 9.74 -12.21 21.94
N ASP A 49 8.40 -12.21 21.99
CA ASP A 49 7.65 -12.26 23.26
C ASP A 49 7.50 -13.70 23.79
N GLU A 50 8.63 -14.40 23.92
CA GLU A 50 8.71 -15.79 24.38
C GLU A 50 9.57 -15.87 25.66
N PRO A 51 9.03 -15.47 26.82
CA PRO A 51 9.81 -15.25 28.03
C PRO A 51 10.46 -16.53 28.58
N GLU A 52 9.95 -17.70 28.21
CA GLU A 52 10.55 -19.01 28.55
C GLU A 52 11.85 -19.28 27.78
N LYS A 53 11.98 -18.76 26.54
CA LYS A 53 13.22 -18.84 25.76
C LYS A 53 14.19 -17.72 26.15
N LYS A 54 13.66 -16.49 26.19
CA LYS A 54 14.43 -15.27 26.41
C LYS A 54 13.60 -14.27 27.24
N LEU A 55 14.02 -14.07 28.49
CA LEU A 55 13.45 -13.10 29.41
C LEU A 55 14.30 -11.82 29.42
N ILE A 56 13.70 -10.66 29.15
CA ILE A 56 14.39 -9.36 29.15
C ILE A 56 13.80 -8.51 30.27
N ILE A 57 14.63 -8.07 31.22
CA ILE A 57 14.18 -7.38 32.44
C ILE A 57 15.08 -6.20 32.80
N ALA A 58 14.47 -5.13 33.30
CA ALA A 58 15.16 -4.03 33.98
C ALA A 58 15.46 -4.43 35.43
N VAL A 59 16.73 -4.35 35.83
CA VAL A 59 17.21 -4.77 37.16
C VAL A 59 18.00 -3.64 37.80
N GLU A 60 17.57 -3.20 38.98
CA GLU A 60 18.30 -2.28 39.84
C GLU A 60 19.05 -3.06 40.92
N ILE A 61 20.32 -2.74 41.09
CA ILE A 61 21.24 -3.36 42.03
C ILE A 61 21.64 -2.31 43.06
N LEU A 62 21.19 -2.49 44.30
CA LEU A 62 21.57 -1.66 45.43
C LEU A 62 22.73 -2.33 46.16
N SER A 63 23.79 -1.57 46.43
CA SER A 63 24.94 -1.97 47.24
C SER A 63 25.17 -0.93 48.35
N PRO A 64 25.99 -1.22 49.37
CA PRO A 64 26.21 -0.27 50.48
C PRO A 64 26.76 1.09 50.05
N THR A 65 27.42 1.17 48.89
CA THR A 65 28.14 2.36 48.42
C THR A 65 27.61 2.91 47.09
N ASN A 66 26.77 2.17 46.37
CA ASN A 66 26.34 2.57 45.03
C ASN A 66 25.02 1.89 44.63
N SER A 67 24.27 2.51 43.73
CA SER A 67 23.17 1.91 42.98
C SER A 67 23.55 1.84 41.50
N SER A 68 23.28 0.72 40.85
CA SER A 68 23.47 0.56 39.40
C SER A 68 22.25 -0.09 38.80
N ALA A 69 22.00 0.17 37.52
CA ALA A 69 20.79 -0.33 36.91
C ALA A 69 21.03 -0.78 35.47
N HIS A 70 20.53 -1.98 35.20
CA HIS A 70 20.93 -2.80 34.07
C HIS A 70 19.68 -3.26 33.34
N VAL A 71 19.81 -3.50 32.05
CA VAL A 71 18.89 -4.41 31.35
C VAL A 71 19.57 -5.77 31.29
N VAL A 72 18.86 -6.82 31.71
CA VAL A 72 19.39 -8.18 31.77
C VAL A 72 18.53 -9.07 30.90
N LYS A 73 19.17 -9.79 29.99
CA LYS A 73 18.58 -10.88 29.22
C LYS A 73 18.99 -12.20 29.82
N LEU A 74 18.02 -13.07 30.07
CA LEU A 74 18.20 -14.41 30.62
C LEU A 74 17.53 -15.42 29.70
N GLY A 75 18.24 -16.46 29.30
CA GLY A 75 17.70 -17.40 28.32
C GLY A 75 18.58 -18.61 28.12
N ASN A 76 18.18 -19.46 27.17
CA ASN A 76 19.09 -20.52 26.72
C ASN A 76 20.31 -19.89 26.05
N THR A 77 21.44 -20.59 26.10
CA THR A 77 22.69 -20.13 25.48
C THR A 77 22.48 -19.74 24.00
N ASP A 78 21.81 -20.59 23.23
CA ASP A 78 21.57 -20.35 21.80
C ASP A 78 20.66 -19.14 21.51
N ASP A 79 19.81 -18.76 22.47
CA ASP A 79 18.85 -17.66 22.33
C ASP A 79 19.42 -16.31 22.80
N VAL A 80 20.48 -16.30 23.62
CA VAL A 80 20.99 -15.07 24.30
C VAL A 80 22.45 -14.76 23.96
N ALA A 81 23.25 -15.77 23.60
CA ALA A 81 24.66 -15.56 23.30
C ALA A 81 24.93 -14.68 22.08
N GLY A 82 23.98 -14.66 21.14
CA GLY A 82 24.08 -13.91 19.90
C GLY A 82 24.32 -12.41 20.11
N ASP A 83 23.72 -11.79 21.14
CA ASP A 83 23.78 -10.34 21.35
C ASP A 83 25.19 -9.77 21.48
N CYS A 84 26.02 -10.37 22.36
CA CYS A 84 27.40 -9.91 22.56
C CYS A 84 28.25 -10.13 21.32
N GLN A 85 28.08 -11.30 20.68
CA GLN A 85 28.81 -11.62 19.46
C GLN A 85 28.43 -10.66 18.31
N ALA A 86 27.13 -10.40 18.14
CA ALA A 86 26.58 -9.45 17.19
C ALA A 86 27.12 -8.03 17.41
N TRP A 87 27.10 -7.57 18.66
CA TRP A 87 27.68 -6.29 19.05
C TRP A 87 29.16 -6.19 18.69
N GLU A 88 29.97 -7.17 19.10
CA GLU A 88 31.42 -7.18 18.84
C GLU A 88 31.75 -7.19 17.34
N GLN A 89 30.97 -7.93 16.56
CA GLN A 89 31.09 -7.98 15.09
C GLN A 89 30.83 -6.59 14.49
N CYS A 90 29.71 -5.96 14.82
CA CYS A 90 29.32 -4.67 14.27
C CYS A 90 30.23 -3.52 14.75
N ALA A 91 30.65 -3.57 16.02
CA ALA A 91 31.64 -2.65 16.56
C ALA A 91 33.02 -2.85 15.92
N GLN A 92 33.25 -3.97 15.20
CA GLN A 92 34.53 -4.35 14.60
C GLN A 92 35.66 -4.35 15.62
N ARG A 93 35.35 -4.75 16.86
CA ARG A 93 36.26 -4.72 18.03
C ARG A 93 36.82 -3.32 18.35
N ARG A 94 36.20 -2.25 17.86
CA ARG A 94 36.55 -0.89 18.25
C ARG A 94 35.95 -0.60 19.62
N GLY A 95 36.66 0.17 20.43
CA GLY A 95 36.11 0.72 21.67
C GLY A 95 35.03 1.75 21.33
N VAL A 96 33.79 1.29 21.17
CA VAL A 96 32.64 2.16 20.98
C VAL A 96 32.26 2.74 22.35
N ALA A 97 32.47 4.04 22.53
CA ALA A 97 32.03 4.78 23.70
C ALA A 97 30.77 5.57 23.31
N SER A 98 29.59 4.97 23.49
CA SER A 98 28.31 5.65 23.33
C SER A 98 27.50 5.48 24.61
N ARG A 99 26.77 6.54 24.97
CA ARG A 99 25.78 6.48 26.06
C ARG A 99 24.46 5.83 25.61
N LEU A 100 24.26 5.77 24.30
CA LEU A 100 23.05 5.27 23.67
C LEU A 100 23.21 3.81 23.25
N PHE A 101 24.34 3.48 22.63
CA PHE A 101 24.69 2.11 22.26
C PHE A 101 25.62 1.52 23.33
N ILE A 102 25.06 0.65 24.17
CA ILE A 102 25.74 0.13 25.35
C ILE A 102 26.35 -1.23 25.03
N ALA A 103 27.65 -1.37 25.25
CA ALA A 103 28.36 -2.62 25.06
C ALA A 103 27.85 -3.67 26.06
N PRO A 104 27.27 -4.79 25.58
CA PRO A 104 26.73 -5.81 26.46
C PRO A 104 27.85 -6.69 27.02
N ILE A 105 27.66 -7.15 28.25
CA ILE A 105 28.53 -8.12 28.92
C ILE A 105 27.78 -9.44 29.00
N SER A 106 28.35 -10.52 28.47
CA SER A 106 27.76 -11.85 28.60
C SER A 106 28.51 -12.74 29.59
N GLY A 107 27.76 -13.66 30.18
CA GLY A 107 28.33 -14.69 31.05
C GLY A 107 27.42 -15.92 31.16
N PRO A 108 27.99 -17.12 31.30
CA PRO A 108 27.21 -18.32 31.57
C PRO A 108 26.57 -18.21 32.96
N VAL A 109 25.32 -18.62 33.07
CA VAL A 109 24.59 -18.72 34.36
C VAL A 109 24.53 -20.18 34.83
N SER A 110 24.37 -21.09 33.88
CA SER A 110 24.50 -22.54 34.06
C SER A 110 24.96 -23.19 32.75
N GLU A 111 25.02 -24.53 32.68
CA GLU A 111 25.50 -25.26 31.49
C GLU A 111 24.72 -24.93 30.21
N HIS A 112 23.42 -24.63 30.32
CA HIS A 112 22.54 -24.36 29.16
C HIS A 112 21.90 -22.97 29.19
N ARG A 113 22.30 -22.13 30.16
CA ARG A 113 21.70 -20.81 30.36
C ARG A 113 22.77 -19.74 30.31
N GLN A 114 22.43 -18.65 29.63
CA GLN A 114 23.30 -17.50 29.48
C GLN A 114 22.59 -16.21 29.89
N ALA A 115 23.38 -15.27 30.40
CA ALA A 115 22.95 -13.91 30.62
C ALA A 115 23.70 -12.95 29.71
N THR A 116 22.99 -11.94 29.22
CA THR A 116 23.56 -10.76 28.57
C THR A 116 23.09 -9.53 29.35
N ILE A 117 24.05 -8.75 29.85
CA ILE A 117 23.83 -7.60 30.73
C ILE A 117 24.20 -6.36 29.95
N TYR A 118 23.30 -5.39 29.89
CA TYR A 118 23.53 -4.07 29.36
C TYR A 118 23.71 -3.12 30.55
N PRO A 119 24.96 -2.80 30.93
CA PRO A 119 25.22 -2.03 32.13
C PRO A 119 24.80 -0.58 31.97
N ASP A 120 24.32 0.02 33.05
CA ASP A 120 24.02 1.45 33.18
C ASP A 120 23.00 2.02 32.16
N VAL A 121 22.30 1.16 31.40
CA VAL A 121 21.21 1.55 30.48
C VAL A 121 20.19 2.42 31.17
N TYR A 122 19.95 2.13 32.45
CA TYR A 122 18.85 2.72 33.19
C TYR A 122 19.31 3.85 34.13
N GLN A 123 20.62 4.10 34.22
CA GLN A 123 21.21 5.02 35.21
C GLN A 123 20.70 6.46 35.07
N TYR A 124 20.31 6.88 33.86
CA TYR A 124 19.76 8.22 33.61
C TYR A 124 18.30 8.39 34.05
N TYR A 125 17.58 7.32 34.37
CA TYR A 125 16.15 7.37 34.71
C TYR A 125 15.87 7.33 36.21
N PHE A 126 16.90 7.35 37.06
CA PHE A 126 16.73 7.24 38.51
C PHE A 126 16.61 8.58 39.23
N ASP A 127 15.72 8.57 40.22
CA ASP A 127 15.65 9.45 41.40
C ASP A 127 14.72 10.67 41.35
N ASN A 128 13.40 10.45 41.26
CA ASN A 128 12.42 11.48 41.64
C ASN A 128 11.09 10.98 42.25
N GLY A 129 10.91 9.67 42.49
CA GLY A 129 9.63 9.14 43.01
C GLY A 129 8.41 9.44 42.12
N ARG A 130 8.62 9.79 40.84
CA ARG A 130 7.57 10.04 39.85
C ARG A 130 7.25 8.76 39.08
N ALA A 131 6.03 8.71 38.55
CA ALA A 131 5.46 7.57 37.84
C ALA A 131 6.07 7.32 36.44
N ASP A 132 6.97 8.19 35.96
CA ASP A 132 7.45 8.17 34.59
C ASP A 132 8.62 7.17 34.44
N GLN A 133 8.29 5.87 34.41
CA GLN A 133 9.26 4.82 34.09
C GLN A 133 9.64 4.89 32.59
N PRO A 134 10.92 4.67 32.25
CA PRO A 134 11.32 4.62 30.85
C PRO A 134 10.60 3.47 30.14
N SER A 135 10.28 3.69 28.87
CA SER A 135 9.43 2.81 28.09
C SER A 135 10.05 2.54 26.72
N GLU A 136 9.61 1.46 26.06
CA GLU A 136 9.96 1.20 24.66
C GLU A 136 9.53 2.40 23.80
N LEU A 137 10.36 2.83 22.85
CA LEU A 137 10.10 3.99 21.99
C LEU A 137 8.74 3.88 21.31
N GLU A 138 8.36 2.67 20.87
CA GLU A 138 7.03 2.40 20.33
C GLU A 138 5.90 2.84 21.27
N ALA A 139 5.95 2.50 22.55
CA ALA A 139 4.94 2.87 23.53
C ALA A 139 4.95 4.39 23.83
N VAL A 140 6.14 5.01 23.81
CA VAL A 140 6.26 6.47 24.00
C VAL A 140 5.67 7.22 22.80
N VAL A 141 5.94 6.75 21.58
CA VAL A 141 5.38 7.30 20.34
C VAL A 141 3.85 7.14 20.33
N ASP A 142 3.36 6.00 20.80
CA ASP A 142 1.93 5.73 20.97
C ASP A 142 1.25 6.79 21.85
N THR A 143 1.81 7.00 23.04
CA THR A 143 1.32 7.98 24.01
C THR A 143 1.39 9.41 23.46
N CYS A 144 2.47 9.74 22.73
CA CYS A 144 2.62 11.00 22.02
C CYS A 144 1.51 11.19 20.97
N ILE A 145 1.15 10.18 20.18
CA ILE A 145 0.09 10.32 19.18
C ILE A 145 -1.27 10.51 19.81
N GLN A 146 -1.56 9.87 20.93
CA GLN A 146 -2.84 10.02 21.61
C GLN A 146 -2.98 11.36 22.36
N SER A 147 -1.90 11.86 22.97
CA SER A 147 -1.98 12.96 23.95
C SER A 147 -1.02 14.13 23.72
N ASP A 148 -0.11 14.04 22.74
CA ASP A 148 1.06 14.93 22.55
C ASP A 148 1.94 15.07 23.80
N VAL A 149 1.92 14.06 24.67
CA VAL A 149 2.76 13.95 25.86
C VAL A 149 3.42 12.55 25.86
N PRO A 150 4.74 12.44 25.59
CA PRO A 150 5.65 13.56 25.34
C PRO A 150 5.42 14.26 24.00
N ALA A 151 5.88 15.50 23.89
CA ALA A 151 5.72 16.32 22.70
C ALA A 151 6.35 15.63 21.47
N SER A 152 5.65 15.62 20.34
CA SER A 152 6.15 15.00 19.09
C SER A 152 7.55 15.47 18.66
N GLY A 153 7.86 16.76 18.86
CA GLY A 153 9.19 17.30 18.57
C GLY A 153 10.33 16.69 19.42
N SER A 154 10.01 16.17 20.60
CA SER A 154 10.97 15.45 21.46
C SER A 154 11.31 14.07 20.92
N ILE A 155 10.32 13.38 20.36
CA ILE A 155 10.49 12.09 19.69
C ILE A 155 11.34 12.25 18.43
N GLU A 156 11.14 13.33 17.66
CA GLU A 156 11.98 13.64 16.51
C GLU A 156 13.45 13.81 16.91
N ARG A 157 13.72 14.47 18.05
CA ARG A 157 15.08 14.61 18.59
C ARG A 157 15.65 13.26 19.04
N VAL A 158 14.86 12.42 19.70
CA VAL A 158 15.27 11.06 20.10
C VAL A 158 15.68 10.24 18.88
N LEU A 159 14.84 10.18 17.85
CA LEU A 159 15.16 9.49 16.60
C LEU A 159 16.46 10.03 15.99
N SER A 160 16.63 11.34 15.98
CA SER A 160 17.85 11.96 15.44
C SER A 160 19.11 11.61 16.22
N GLN A 161 19.03 11.57 17.55
CA GLN A 161 20.13 11.12 18.41
C GLN A 161 20.47 9.65 18.15
N VAL A 162 19.47 8.77 18.06
CA VAL A 162 19.65 7.34 17.81
C VAL A 162 20.40 7.13 16.49
N TYR A 163 19.93 7.70 15.39
CA TYR A 163 20.58 7.50 14.09
C TYR A 163 21.94 8.19 13.98
N THR A 164 22.13 9.36 14.63
CA THR A 164 23.45 10.02 14.69
C THR A 164 24.48 9.15 15.41
N GLU A 165 24.10 8.55 16.53
CA GLU A 165 24.97 7.65 17.27
C GLU A 165 25.17 6.32 16.52
N ALA A 166 24.15 5.81 15.83
CA ALA A 166 24.28 4.61 15.00
C ALA A 166 25.29 4.84 13.87
N PHE A 167 25.26 6.04 13.28
CA PHE A 167 26.22 6.44 12.26
C PHE A 167 27.65 6.49 12.81
N ARG A 168 27.85 7.12 13.98
CA ARG A 168 29.16 7.23 14.64
C ARG A 168 29.71 5.89 15.11
N CYS A 169 28.85 4.99 15.56
CA CYS A 169 29.26 3.71 16.11
C CYS A 169 29.46 2.66 15.00
N PHE A 170 28.54 2.58 14.05
CA PHE A 170 28.47 1.46 13.10
C PHE A 170 28.51 1.90 11.65
N TYR A 171 27.69 2.88 11.24
CA TYR A 171 27.50 3.08 9.80
C TYR A 171 28.74 3.64 9.11
N HIS A 172 29.50 4.53 9.75
CA HIS A 172 30.62 5.21 9.08
C HIS A 172 31.70 4.25 8.52
N SER A 173 31.79 3.01 9.02
CA SER A 173 32.75 2.01 8.54
C SER A 173 32.21 1.19 7.36
N ALA A 174 30.91 1.26 7.09
CA ALA A 174 30.27 0.54 6.01
C ALA A 174 30.73 1.08 4.65
N LYS A 175 31.32 0.20 3.86
CA LYS A 175 31.83 0.48 2.52
C LYS A 175 30.85 0.02 1.47
N GLU A 176 30.85 0.66 0.31
CA GLU A 176 30.14 0.14 -0.85
C GLU A 176 30.54 -1.31 -1.14
N ASP A 177 29.55 -2.19 -1.23
CA ASP A 177 29.76 -3.55 -1.71
C ASP A 177 29.17 -3.68 -3.12
N PRO A 178 30.01 -3.58 -4.16
CA PRO A 178 29.56 -3.69 -5.54
C PRO A 178 29.23 -5.14 -5.94
N SER A 179 29.54 -6.14 -5.11
CA SER A 179 29.46 -7.55 -5.49
C SER A 179 28.03 -8.06 -5.67
N PHE A 180 27.00 -7.31 -5.26
CA PHE A 180 25.59 -7.72 -5.17
C PHE A 180 25.33 -8.95 -4.28
N GLU A 181 26.35 -9.74 -3.93
CA GLU A 181 26.24 -10.99 -3.19
C GLU A 181 25.72 -10.78 -1.77
N ALA A 182 26.14 -9.71 -1.07
CA ALA A 182 25.64 -9.41 0.26
C ALA A 182 24.15 -9.05 0.26
N VAL A 183 23.68 -8.34 -0.77
CA VAL A 183 22.28 -7.93 -0.93
C VAL A 183 21.44 -9.13 -1.31
N ASP A 184 21.91 -9.90 -2.30
CA ASP A 184 21.27 -11.13 -2.76
C ASP A 184 21.15 -12.13 -1.60
N LEU A 185 22.20 -12.31 -0.80
CA LEU A 185 22.19 -13.18 0.37
C LEU A 185 21.27 -12.64 1.48
N GLY A 186 21.32 -11.34 1.79
CA GLY A 186 20.49 -10.72 2.81
C GLY A 186 18.99 -10.78 2.47
N VAL A 187 18.63 -10.46 1.23
CA VAL A 187 17.25 -10.52 0.73
C VAL A 187 16.78 -11.97 0.61
N LYS A 188 17.58 -12.86 0.01
CA LYS A 188 17.23 -14.29 -0.11
C LYS A 188 17.08 -14.96 1.25
N ASN A 189 17.97 -14.69 2.21
CA ASN A 189 17.85 -15.24 3.57
C ASN A 189 16.62 -14.68 4.28
N SER A 190 16.27 -13.42 4.04
CA SER A 190 15.08 -12.81 4.65
C SER A 190 13.77 -13.38 4.09
N LEU A 191 13.76 -13.75 2.81
CA LEU A 191 12.61 -14.33 2.11
C LEU A 191 12.55 -15.87 2.20
N ARG A 192 13.67 -16.55 2.42
CA ARG A 192 13.76 -17.99 2.66
C ARG A 192 14.01 -18.22 4.15
N TYR A 193 12.95 -18.12 4.95
CA TYR A 193 13.06 -18.28 6.40
C TYR A 193 13.00 -19.77 6.79
N GLY A 194 14.17 -20.36 7.10
CA GLY A 194 14.30 -21.77 7.47
C GLY A 194 14.05 -22.74 6.31
N GLN A 195 13.96 -24.05 6.60
CA GLN A 195 13.69 -25.08 5.58
C GLN A 195 12.20 -25.16 5.16
N SER A 196 11.28 -24.46 5.84
CA SER A 196 9.84 -24.68 5.67
C SER A 196 9.03 -23.51 5.11
N ASN A 197 9.47 -22.24 5.22
CA ASN A 197 8.62 -21.09 4.85
C ASN A 197 9.31 -20.14 3.86
N ASP A 198 9.05 -20.37 2.58
CA ASP A 198 9.27 -19.38 1.52
C ASP A 198 8.23 -18.25 1.65
N VAL A 199 8.68 -17.04 1.97
CA VAL A 199 7.82 -15.86 2.13
C VAL A 199 7.03 -15.58 0.86
N LEU A 200 7.62 -15.79 -0.32
CA LEU A 200 6.90 -15.60 -1.58
C LEU A 200 5.78 -16.63 -1.73
N ALA A 201 5.99 -17.87 -1.25
CA ALA A 201 4.95 -18.88 -1.22
C ALA A 201 3.81 -18.54 -0.23
N LEU A 202 4.12 -17.89 0.90
CA LEU A 202 3.09 -17.36 1.81
C LEU A 202 2.17 -16.37 1.09
N TRP A 203 2.73 -15.46 0.29
CA TRP A 203 1.95 -14.50 -0.51
C TRP A 203 1.10 -15.11 -1.64
N GLN A 204 1.24 -16.42 -1.90
CA GLN A 204 0.36 -17.17 -2.80
C GLN A 204 -0.82 -17.82 -2.07
N GLN A 205 -0.87 -17.77 -0.74
CA GLN A 205 -2.02 -18.28 0.01
C GLN A 205 -3.26 -17.42 -0.23
N PRO A 206 -4.49 -18.01 -0.25
CA PRO A 206 -5.71 -17.30 -0.61
C PRO A 206 -5.95 -15.99 0.16
N THR A 207 -5.67 -15.97 1.47
CA THR A 207 -5.82 -14.78 2.32
C THR A 207 -4.95 -13.62 1.81
N TYR A 208 -3.67 -13.89 1.54
CA TYR A 208 -2.71 -12.87 1.12
C TYR A 208 -2.89 -12.47 -0.35
N VAL A 209 -3.30 -13.41 -1.21
CA VAL A 209 -3.74 -13.09 -2.58
C VAL A 209 -4.95 -12.14 -2.55
N GLY A 210 -5.86 -12.30 -1.57
CA GLY A 210 -6.96 -11.36 -1.34
C GLY A 210 -6.51 -9.95 -0.99
N LEU A 211 -5.47 -9.81 -0.16
CA LEU A 211 -4.85 -8.51 0.17
C LEU A 211 -4.19 -7.87 -1.06
N ARG A 212 -3.37 -8.64 -1.77
CA ARG A 212 -2.71 -8.22 -3.03
C ARG A 212 -3.71 -7.76 -4.07
N ARG A 213 -4.78 -8.54 -4.26
CA ARG A 213 -5.90 -8.19 -5.13
C ARG A 213 -6.53 -6.87 -4.70
N GLY A 214 -6.81 -6.70 -3.40
CA GLY A 214 -7.39 -5.46 -2.88
C GLY A 214 -6.52 -4.24 -3.14
N ALA A 215 -5.22 -4.34 -2.90
CA ALA A 215 -4.27 -3.25 -3.16
C ALA A 215 -4.17 -2.91 -4.65
N ALA A 216 -3.97 -3.92 -5.51
CA ALA A 216 -3.86 -3.73 -6.95
C ALA A 216 -5.16 -3.15 -7.53
N TRP A 217 -6.32 -3.65 -7.10
CA TRP A 217 -7.62 -3.18 -7.57
C TRP A 217 -7.86 -1.72 -7.16
N LEU A 218 -7.75 -1.41 -5.86
CA LEU A 218 -7.94 -0.06 -5.32
C LEU A 218 -7.08 0.98 -6.04
N THR A 219 -5.82 0.62 -6.34
CA THR A 219 -4.85 1.57 -6.90
C THR A 219 -4.89 1.68 -8.43
N CYS A 220 -5.58 0.76 -9.11
CA CYS A 220 -5.64 0.71 -10.58
C CYS A 220 -7.02 1.00 -11.17
N CYS A 221 -8.14 0.79 -10.47
CA CYS A 221 -9.49 0.87 -11.06
C CYS A 221 -9.85 2.25 -11.63
N SER A 222 -9.24 3.33 -11.15
CA SER A 222 -9.54 4.70 -11.61
C SER A 222 -8.53 5.23 -12.62
N ARG A 223 -7.63 4.39 -13.15
CA ARG A 223 -6.54 4.83 -14.02
C ARG A 223 -6.83 4.50 -15.47
N LYS A 224 -6.67 5.51 -16.33
CA LYS A 224 -6.68 5.29 -17.78
C LYS A 224 -5.48 4.40 -18.15
N PRO A 225 -5.68 3.24 -18.81
CA PRO A 225 -4.60 2.32 -19.15
C PRO A 225 -3.48 2.92 -20.04
N ASP A 226 -3.75 4.04 -20.71
CA ASP A 226 -2.82 4.79 -21.56
C ASP A 226 -2.18 6.00 -20.89
N SER A 227 -2.53 6.31 -19.63
CA SER A 227 -1.83 7.37 -18.92
C SER A 227 -0.35 6.99 -18.79
N LEU A 228 0.52 7.71 -19.50
CA LEU A 228 1.98 7.56 -19.45
C LEU A 228 2.57 7.97 -18.08
N GLU A 229 1.71 8.28 -17.12
CA GLU A 229 2.09 8.62 -15.76
C GLU A 229 2.75 7.42 -15.08
N ARG A 230 3.73 7.71 -14.24
CA ARG A 230 4.33 6.69 -13.36
C ARG A 230 3.23 6.04 -12.52
N PRO A 231 3.37 4.73 -12.23
CA PRO A 231 2.47 4.08 -11.33
C PRO A 231 2.55 4.74 -9.95
N LEU A 232 1.44 4.79 -9.20
CA LEU A 232 1.48 5.18 -7.78
C LEU A 232 1.63 3.95 -6.87
N TYR A 233 1.42 2.76 -7.41
CA TYR A 233 1.56 1.49 -6.72
C TYR A 233 2.03 0.42 -7.71
N VAL A 234 2.95 -0.43 -7.27
CA VAL A 234 3.39 -1.64 -7.98
C VAL A 234 3.30 -2.78 -6.98
N ASP A 235 2.72 -3.93 -7.34
CA ASP A 235 2.65 -5.08 -6.43
C ASP A 235 4.07 -5.48 -5.97
N PRO A 236 4.39 -5.33 -4.67
CA PRO A 236 5.77 -5.47 -4.21
C PRO A 236 6.22 -6.93 -4.19
N VAL A 237 5.29 -7.88 -4.16
CA VAL A 237 5.61 -9.32 -4.18
C VAL A 237 6.06 -9.72 -5.59
N ASP A 238 5.35 -9.27 -6.63
CA ASP A 238 5.76 -9.46 -8.03
C ASP A 238 7.12 -8.81 -8.30
N TYR A 239 7.30 -7.56 -7.85
CA TYR A 239 8.55 -6.85 -7.99
C TYR A 239 9.70 -7.57 -7.28
N ALA A 240 9.52 -7.97 -6.03
CA ALA A 240 10.57 -8.65 -5.27
C ALA A 240 10.95 -10.00 -5.91
N ALA A 241 9.95 -10.79 -6.32
CA ALA A 241 10.18 -12.06 -7.03
C ALA A 241 10.97 -11.83 -8.32
N TRP A 242 10.57 -10.86 -9.14
CA TRP A 242 11.26 -10.49 -10.36
C TRP A 242 12.69 -10.00 -10.11
N ALA A 243 12.89 -9.11 -9.13
CA ALA A 243 14.18 -8.52 -8.82
C ALA A 243 15.19 -9.61 -8.41
N ILE A 244 14.74 -10.61 -7.67
CA ILE A 244 15.56 -11.75 -7.24
C ILE A 244 15.90 -12.68 -8.40
N GLU A 245 14.90 -13.02 -9.21
CA GLU A 245 15.06 -13.89 -10.37
C GLU A 245 16.07 -13.29 -11.37
N HIS A 246 15.95 -11.99 -11.64
CA HIS A 246 16.74 -11.29 -12.66
C HIS A 246 17.98 -10.57 -12.10
N ARG A 247 18.22 -10.67 -10.78
CA ARG A 247 19.28 -9.95 -10.05
C ARG A 247 19.26 -8.44 -10.35
N LYS A 248 18.05 -7.86 -10.40
CA LYS A 248 17.79 -6.45 -10.68
C LYS A 248 17.55 -5.70 -9.39
N TYR A 249 18.63 -5.44 -8.68
CA TYR A 249 18.63 -4.64 -7.47
C TYR A 249 19.10 -3.22 -7.77
N PRO A 250 18.70 -2.21 -6.98
CA PRO A 250 19.41 -0.95 -6.97
C PRO A 250 20.91 -1.19 -6.87
N LYS A 251 21.73 -0.29 -7.43
CA LYS A 251 23.14 -0.26 -7.02
C LYS A 251 23.06 -0.04 -5.53
N MET A 252 23.40 -1.01 -4.69
CA MET A 252 23.07 -0.88 -3.27
C MET A 252 24.01 0.14 -2.59
N LEU A 253 23.33 1.07 -1.92
CA LEU A 253 23.70 2.36 -1.33
C LEU A 253 24.62 2.44 -0.11
N VAL A 254 24.90 1.34 0.58
CA VAL A 254 25.90 1.28 1.64
C VAL A 254 26.16 -0.20 1.95
N GLY A 255 27.38 -0.54 2.37
CA GLY A 255 27.67 -1.85 2.92
C GLY A 255 26.94 -2.12 4.23
N SER A 256 27.31 -3.25 4.80
CA SER A 256 26.65 -3.78 5.96
C SER A 256 27.29 -3.31 7.28
N ALA A 257 26.47 -3.13 8.33
CA ALA A 257 26.98 -2.69 9.65
C ALA A 257 26.09 -2.97 10.88
N HIS A 258 24.76 -2.97 10.76
CA HIS A 258 23.84 -3.14 11.92
C HIS A 258 22.50 -3.76 11.50
N GLY A 259 21.67 -2.98 10.78
CA GLY A 259 20.46 -3.38 10.04
C GLY A 259 19.37 -4.14 10.82
N ASP A 260 19.26 -3.94 12.14
CA ASP A 260 18.26 -4.52 13.04
C ASP A 260 17.71 -3.53 14.10
N LEU A 261 17.53 -2.26 13.74
CA LEU A 261 16.91 -1.27 14.62
C LEU A 261 15.38 -1.36 14.59
N HIS A 262 14.78 -1.61 15.75
CA HIS A 262 13.33 -1.55 15.96
C HIS A 262 12.99 -0.61 17.11
N GLY A 263 11.74 -0.12 17.17
CA GLY A 263 11.35 0.83 18.21
C GLY A 263 11.33 0.19 19.60
N ARG A 264 11.00 -1.11 19.69
CA ARG A 264 11.11 -1.88 20.95
C ARG A 264 12.54 -2.10 21.46
N ASN A 265 13.55 -1.94 20.61
CA ASN A 265 14.97 -2.01 20.98
C ASN A 265 15.48 -0.69 21.55
N VAL A 266 14.65 0.37 21.55
CA VAL A 266 15.02 1.68 22.08
C VAL A 266 14.19 1.93 23.34
N ILE A 267 14.84 2.09 24.48
CA ILE A 267 14.22 2.61 25.69
C ILE A 267 14.37 4.13 25.70
N VAL A 268 13.32 4.82 26.12
CA VAL A 268 13.26 6.28 26.20
C VAL A 268 12.65 6.69 27.53
N GLY A 269 13.26 7.70 28.18
CA GLY A 269 12.69 8.32 29.37
C GLY A 269 11.75 9.45 28.99
N THR A 270 10.67 9.63 29.74
CA THR A 270 9.78 10.79 29.58
C THR A 270 9.91 11.69 30.79
N VAL A 271 10.38 12.92 30.59
CA VAL A 271 10.58 13.88 31.68
C VAL A 271 9.94 15.21 31.30
N ARG A 272 9.02 15.68 32.15
CA ARG A 272 8.30 16.96 31.96
C ARG A 272 7.58 17.07 30.60
N GLY A 273 7.05 15.95 30.11
CA GLY A 273 6.37 15.89 28.81
C GLY A 273 7.30 15.90 27.61
N GLU A 274 8.59 15.60 27.79
CA GLU A 274 9.57 15.47 26.72
C GLU A 274 10.19 14.08 26.77
N ALA A 275 10.39 13.47 25.61
CA ALA A 275 11.15 12.24 25.45
C ALA A 275 12.65 12.54 25.45
N GLU A 276 13.40 11.87 26.32
CA GLU A 276 14.83 12.09 26.54
C GLU A 276 15.60 10.78 26.78
N TRP A 277 16.93 10.92 26.68
CA TRP A 277 17.94 9.91 27.04
C TRP A 277 17.79 8.53 26.38
N PRO A 278 17.56 8.45 25.06
CA PRO A 278 17.37 7.15 24.41
C PRO A 278 18.56 6.20 24.65
N ALA A 279 18.25 4.93 24.85
CA ALA A 279 19.23 3.86 24.97
C ALA A 279 18.79 2.65 24.14
N VAL A 280 19.70 2.13 23.32
CA VAL A 280 19.46 0.95 22.49
C VAL A 280 19.97 -0.27 23.24
N PHE A 281 19.08 -1.24 23.38
CA PHE A 281 19.30 -2.53 23.99
C PHE A 281 18.70 -3.59 23.08
N ASP A 282 19.09 -4.84 23.25
CA ASP A 282 18.66 -5.96 22.40
C ASP A 282 19.26 -5.89 20.97
N PHE A 283 20.25 -6.74 20.69
CA PHE A 283 21.01 -6.78 19.43
C PHE A 283 20.77 -8.10 18.68
N ASP A 284 19.63 -8.75 18.92
CA ASP A 284 19.34 -10.16 18.58
C ASP A 284 19.83 -10.59 17.20
N LYS A 285 19.41 -9.88 16.15
CA LYS A 285 19.79 -10.18 14.75
C LYS A 285 20.67 -9.11 14.15
N MET A 286 21.25 -8.25 14.98
CA MET A 286 22.26 -7.29 14.59
C MET A 286 23.44 -8.04 13.97
N ALA A 287 23.91 -7.58 12.82
CA ALA A 287 25.06 -8.18 12.16
C ALA A 287 25.77 -7.15 11.30
N ASP A 288 27.09 -7.28 11.23
CA ASP A 288 27.95 -6.48 10.35
C ASP A 288 27.69 -6.77 8.86
N LYS A 289 26.82 -7.75 8.56
CA LYS A 289 26.32 -8.13 7.24
C LYS A 289 24.91 -7.64 6.91
N ASN A 290 24.20 -7.04 7.85
CA ASN A 290 22.90 -6.44 7.55
C ASN A 290 23.04 -5.08 6.86
N LEU A 291 22.20 -4.85 5.86
CA LEU A 291 22.10 -3.57 5.15
C LEU A 291 21.65 -2.47 6.10
N ILE A 292 22.32 -1.33 6.08
CA ILE A 292 21.99 -0.18 6.92
C ILE A 292 20.58 0.35 6.62
N ALA A 293 20.15 0.31 5.36
CA ALA A 293 18.80 0.71 4.96
C ALA A 293 17.68 -0.03 5.71
N TRP A 294 17.96 -1.25 6.23
CA TRP A 294 16.99 -1.98 7.06
C TRP A 294 16.66 -1.25 8.36
N ASP A 295 17.61 -0.55 8.98
CA ASP A 295 17.33 0.17 10.24
C ASP A 295 16.27 1.27 10.07
N PHE A 296 16.14 1.82 8.86
CA PHE A 296 15.12 2.82 8.53
C PHE A 296 13.80 2.15 8.13
N ALA A 297 13.85 1.20 7.20
CA ALA A 297 12.67 0.51 6.70
C ALA A 297 11.94 -0.29 7.80
N LYS A 298 12.70 -0.95 8.69
CA LYS A 298 12.14 -1.70 9.82
C LYS A 298 11.43 -0.79 10.80
N LEU A 299 12.13 0.23 11.29
CA LEU A 299 11.57 1.16 12.27
C LEU A 299 10.36 1.91 11.70
N GLU A 300 10.44 2.42 10.46
CA GLU A 300 9.30 3.07 9.80
C GLU A 300 8.11 2.11 9.72
N LEU A 301 8.29 0.91 9.19
CA LEU A 301 7.16 0.01 8.97
C LEU A 301 6.52 -0.49 10.27
N GLU A 302 7.33 -0.79 11.28
CA GLU A 302 6.81 -1.26 12.58
C GLU A 302 6.05 -0.17 13.32
N LEU A 303 6.55 1.07 13.26
CA LEU A 303 5.80 2.21 13.76
C LEU A 303 4.52 2.39 12.95
N LYS A 304 4.56 2.42 11.62
CA LYS A 304 3.34 2.56 10.80
C LYS A 304 2.25 1.57 11.16
N CYS A 305 2.59 0.28 11.20
CA CYS A 305 1.63 -0.79 11.49
C CYS A 305 0.95 -0.63 12.85
N ARG A 306 1.59 0.01 13.83
CA ARG A 306 1.01 0.23 15.16
C ARG A 306 0.33 1.59 15.28
N LEU A 307 1.04 2.64 14.91
CA LEU A 307 0.63 4.02 15.09
C LEU A 307 -0.60 4.34 14.27
N PHE A 308 -0.61 3.94 13.00
CA PHE A 308 -1.74 4.25 12.13
C PHE A 308 -2.93 3.31 12.32
N GLN A 309 -2.73 2.11 12.87
CA GLN A 309 -3.83 1.22 13.22
C GLN A 309 -4.77 1.88 14.23
N GLN A 310 -4.20 2.50 15.27
CA GLN A 310 -5.02 3.18 16.28
C GLN A 310 -5.80 4.35 15.72
N LEU A 311 -5.24 5.04 14.72
CA LEU A 311 -5.91 6.17 14.06
C LEU A 311 -7.09 5.76 13.18
N ILE A 312 -7.24 4.47 12.86
CA ILE A 312 -8.29 3.97 11.96
C ILE A 312 -9.22 2.97 12.64
N ASP A 313 -9.10 2.79 13.96
CA ASP A 313 -9.87 1.79 14.71
C ASP A 313 -11.37 2.20 14.79
N SER A 314 -11.67 3.48 15.03
CA SER A 314 -13.06 3.98 15.08
C SER A 314 -13.56 4.59 13.75
N GLU A 315 -14.88 4.57 13.54
CA GLU A 315 -15.52 5.17 12.37
C GLU A 315 -15.40 6.71 12.35
N GLU A 316 -15.43 7.34 13.53
CA GLU A 316 -15.26 8.79 13.69
C GLU A 316 -13.86 9.25 13.29
N GLU A 317 -12.82 8.54 13.77
CA GLU A 317 -11.43 8.83 13.38
C GLU A 317 -11.20 8.60 11.89
N ARG A 318 -11.78 7.53 11.31
CA ARG A 318 -11.72 7.31 9.85
C ARG A 318 -12.36 8.46 9.07
N ALA A 319 -13.52 8.95 9.50
CA ALA A 319 -14.19 10.07 8.85
C ALA A 319 -13.35 11.37 8.96
N GLU A 320 -12.76 11.63 10.12
CA GLU A 320 -11.84 12.75 10.33
C GLU A 320 -10.62 12.63 9.42
N LEU A 321 -9.97 11.46 9.37
CA LEU A 321 -8.82 11.21 8.50
C LEU A 321 -9.17 11.40 7.03
N ARG A 322 -10.32 10.91 6.56
CA ARG A 322 -10.78 11.16 5.18
C ARG A 322 -10.92 12.64 4.90
N SER A 323 -11.43 13.42 5.84
CA SER A 323 -11.53 14.88 5.72
C SER A 323 -10.15 15.53 5.63
N ILE A 324 -9.23 15.19 6.53
CA ILE A 324 -7.87 15.74 6.57
C ILE A 324 -7.10 15.39 5.28
N LEU A 325 -7.23 14.15 4.80
CA LEU A 325 -6.60 13.64 3.58
C LEU A 325 -7.34 14.06 2.30
N ARG A 326 -8.45 14.80 2.43
CA ARG A 326 -9.31 15.24 1.31
C ARG A 326 -9.76 14.09 0.41
N LEU A 327 -10.02 12.93 1.01
CA LEU A 327 -10.54 11.78 0.30
C LEU A 327 -11.99 12.04 -0.11
N PRO A 328 -12.39 11.72 -1.34
CA PRO A 328 -13.75 11.96 -1.80
C PRO A 328 -14.75 11.19 -0.92
N GLN A 329 -15.87 11.84 -0.64
CA GLN A 329 -17.01 11.19 -0.01
C GLN A 329 -17.52 10.10 -0.95
N LYS A 330 -17.69 8.92 -0.37
CA LYS A 330 -18.05 7.72 -1.10
C LYS A 330 -19.58 7.65 -1.13
N PRO A 331 -20.25 7.63 -2.31
CA PRO A 331 -21.71 7.52 -2.37
C PRO A 331 -22.21 6.28 -1.63
N PRO A 332 -23.39 6.29 -0.99
CA PRO A 332 -23.91 5.10 -0.32
C PRO A 332 -24.11 3.95 -1.32
N PHE A 333 -24.07 2.71 -0.84
CA PHE A 333 -24.46 1.58 -1.66
C PHE A 333 -25.96 1.66 -1.98
N PRO A 334 -26.39 1.47 -3.24
CA PRO A 334 -27.80 1.34 -3.55
C PRO A 334 -28.45 0.18 -2.80
N ASP A 335 -29.69 0.37 -2.34
CA ASP A 335 -30.47 -0.64 -1.58
C ASP A 335 -30.62 -1.98 -2.32
N SER A 336 -30.50 -1.96 -3.64
CA SER A 336 -30.56 -3.15 -4.50
C SER A 336 -29.35 -4.08 -4.36
N ILE A 337 -28.27 -3.63 -3.71
CA ILE A 337 -27.04 -4.40 -3.57
C ILE A 337 -26.96 -5.05 -2.19
N GLN A 338 -27.28 -6.33 -2.15
CA GLN A 338 -27.11 -7.15 -0.95
C GLN A 338 -25.70 -7.73 -0.90
N LEU A 339 -24.84 -7.11 -0.09
CA LEU A 339 -23.50 -7.60 0.19
C LEU A 339 -23.51 -8.70 1.25
N THR A 340 -22.80 -9.80 0.99
CA THR A 340 -22.53 -10.88 1.95
C THR A 340 -21.64 -10.38 3.09
N GLY A 341 -21.56 -11.14 4.20
CA GLY A 341 -20.66 -10.79 5.30
C GLY A 341 -19.19 -10.75 4.90
N GLU A 342 -18.77 -11.57 3.92
CA GLU A 342 -17.42 -11.52 3.37
C GLU A 342 -17.19 -10.26 2.54
N GLU A 343 -18.12 -9.91 1.64
CA GLU A 343 -18.05 -8.70 0.81
C GLU A 343 -18.02 -7.42 1.66
N ARG A 344 -18.77 -7.37 2.76
CA ARG A 344 -18.72 -6.26 3.72
C ARG A 344 -17.36 -6.14 4.41
N ARG A 345 -16.77 -7.27 4.84
CA ARG A 345 -15.41 -7.29 5.42
C ARG A 345 -14.37 -6.82 4.40
N ILE A 346 -14.48 -7.22 3.14
CA ILE A 346 -13.63 -6.71 2.06
C ILE A 346 -13.83 -5.20 1.91
N GLY A 347 -15.06 -4.70 1.92
CA GLY A 347 -15.35 -3.27 1.82
C GLY A 347 -14.73 -2.43 2.94
N GLN A 348 -14.85 -2.90 4.19
CA GLN A 348 -14.19 -2.28 5.34
C GLN A 348 -12.67 -2.23 5.14
N ARG A 349 -12.07 -3.36 4.74
CA ARG A 349 -10.64 -3.42 4.46
C ARG A 349 -10.20 -2.49 3.34
N VAL A 350 -10.98 -2.38 2.25
CA VAL A 350 -10.68 -1.48 1.13
C VAL A 350 -10.76 -0.01 1.54
N GLU A 351 -11.71 0.35 2.39
CA GLU A 351 -11.79 1.69 2.97
C GLU A 351 -10.55 2.02 3.81
N LEU A 352 -10.12 1.08 4.66
CA LEU A 352 -8.88 1.22 5.41
C LEU A 352 -7.69 1.39 4.46
N MET A 353 -7.53 0.51 3.48
CA MET A 353 -6.45 0.56 2.49
C MET A 353 -6.41 1.88 1.68
N GLU A 354 -7.55 2.51 1.42
CA GLU A 354 -7.62 3.82 0.77
C GLU A 354 -7.02 4.92 1.64
N ILE A 355 -7.35 4.93 2.93
CA ILE A 355 -6.75 5.86 3.92
C ILE A 355 -5.24 5.60 4.02
N MET A 356 -4.85 4.33 4.15
CA MET A 356 -3.44 3.91 4.22
C MET A 356 -2.65 4.39 3.00
N PHE A 357 -3.20 4.16 1.80
CA PHE A 357 -2.58 4.57 0.54
C PHE A 357 -2.45 6.10 0.43
N ALA A 358 -3.44 6.85 0.87
CA ALA A 358 -3.37 8.32 0.89
C ALA A 358 -2.29 8.85 1.84
N ILE A 359 -2.11 8.23 3.01
CA ILE A 359 -1.02 8.53 3.93
C ILE A 359 0.34 8.20 3.31
N GLU A 360 0.49 7.06 2.62
CA GLU A 360 1.73 6.73 1.93
C GLU A 360 2.08 7.73 0.82
N ARG A 361 1.07 8.19 0.05
CA ARG A 361 1.27 9.24 -0.96
C ARG A 361 1.76 10.54 -0.33
N LEU A 362 1.13 10.95 0.77
CA LEU A 362 1.57 12.12 1.54
C LEU A 362 3.03 11.98 1.99
N LEU A 363 3.39 10.83 2.56
CA LEU A 363 4.76 10.57 3.00
C LEU A 363 5.75 10.56 1.82
N ASP A 364 5.38 10.00 0.67
CA ASP A 364 6.20 10.00 -0.55
C ASP A 364 6.43 11.41 -1.11
N ASP A 365 5.37 12.23 -1.17
CA ASP A 365 5.48 13.64 -1.56
C ASP A 365 6.43 14.41 -0.62
N TRP A 366 6.44 14.08 0.67
CA TRP A 366 7.40 14.63 1.62
C TRP A 366 8.82 14.14 1.39
N THR A 367 9.02 12.84 1.13
CA THR A 367 10.33 12.28 0.79
C THR A 367 10.96 13.01 -0.39
N LYS A 368 10.16 13.29 -1.42
CA LYS A 368 10.59 14.00 -2.64
C LYS A 368 11.06 15.44 -2.36
N GLN A 369 10.58 16.06 -1.29
CA GLN A 369 11.02 17.39 -0.87
C GLN A 369 12.36 17.41 -0.11
N ILE A 370 12.91 16.24 0.26
CA ILE A 370 14.21 16.14 0.95
C ILE A 370 15.35 16.24 -0.08
N SER A 371 15.50 17.44 -0.63
CA SER A 371 16.45 17.73 -1.72
C SER A 371 17.82 18.24 -1.27
N SER A 372 18.03 18.44 0.03
CA SER A 372 19.30 18.94 0.56
C SER A 372 19.58 18.49 2.00
N ARG A 373 20.86 18.49 2.38
CA ARG A 373 21.29 18.22 3.77
C ARG A 373 20.60 19.13 4.78
N SER A 374 20.44 20.42 4.46
CA SER A 374 19.73 21.37 5.33
C SER A 374 18.26 20.98 5.55
N ARG A 375 17.58 20.49 4.51
CA ARG A 375 16.21 19.97 4.63
C ARG A 375 16.14 18.71 5.49
N ALA A 376 17.12 17.80 5.35
CA ALA A 376 17.20 16.58 6.15
C ALA A 376 17.50 16.86 7.64
N THR A 377 18.33 17.84 7.96
CA THR A 377 18.72 18.10 9.36
C THR A 377 17.68 18.90 10.16
N LYS A 378 16.88 19.76 9.52
CA LYS A 378 15.85 20.56 10.21
C LYS A 378 14.80 19.70 10.91
N LEU A 379 14.61 19.93 12.21
CA LEU A 379 13.54 19.35 13.03
C LEU A 379 12.18 19.97 12.63
N ASP A 380 12.06 21.30 12.70
CA ASP A 380 10.78 22.02 12.54
C ASP A 380 10.56 22.71 11.19
N ALA A 381 11.10 22.17 10.09
CA ALA A 381 10.69 22.72 8.80
C ALA A 381 9.18 22.44 8.66
N ALA A 382 8.36 23.49 8.67
CA ALA A 382 6.99 23.47 8.21
C ALA A 382 7.01 22.86 6.80
N PHE A 383 6.83 21.55 6.71
CA PHE A 383 6.43 20.93 5.48
C PHE A 383 4.97 21.30 5.36
N GLU A 384 4.64 22.13 4.37
CA GLU A 384 3.25 22.34 3.98
C GLU A 384 2.75 21.00 3.47
N PRO A 385 1.89 20.38 4.27
CA PRO A 385 0.47 20.47 4.00
C PRO A 385 -0.30 21.08 5.18
N ASP A 386 -1.56 21.41 4.91
CA ASP A 386 -2.58 21.89 5.87
C ASP A 386 -2.87 20.92 7.06
N ILE A 387 -2.04 19.90 7.30
CA ILE A 387 -2.25 18.95 8.40
C ILE A 387 -1.64 19.56 9.66
N SER A 388 -2.50 20.00 10.57
CA SER A 388 -2.05 20.56 11.85
C SER A 388 -1.20 19.53 12.61
N ALA A 389 -0.01 19.94 13.03
CA ALA A 389 0.87 19.13 13.88
C ALA A 389 0.23 18.75 15.22
N SER A 390 -0.87 19.42 15.60
CA SER A 390 -1.64 19.12 16.81
C SER A 390 -2.63 17.97 16.65
N THR A 391 -2.86 17.45 15.44
CA THR A 391 -3.70 16.25 15.26
C THR A 391 -2.87 14.98 15.45
N ALA A 392 -3.53 13.88 15.80
CA ALA A 392 -2.88 12.59 15.96
C ALA A 392 -2.22 12.12 14.65
N LEU A 393 -2.90 12.35 13.50
CA LEU A 393 -2.31 12.14 12.16
C LEU A 393 -1.08 13.01 11.94
N GLY A 394 -1.15 14.31 12.24
CA GLY A 394 -0.05 15.24 12.08
C GLY A 394 1.19 14.80 12.86
N ARG A 395 1.01 14.36 14.12
CA ARG A 395 2.09 13.79 14.95
C ARG A 395 2.68 12.52 14.35
N ALA A 396 1.84 11.57 13.93
CA ALA A 396 2.30 10.32 13.34
C ALA A 396 3.10 10.54 12.06
N VAL A 397 2.59 11.35 11.13
CA VAL A 397 3.26 11.67 9.86
C VAL A 397 4.59 12.38 10.12
N ARG A 398 4.67 13.32 11.08
CA ARG A 398 5.93 13.99 11.45
C ARG A 398 7.00 13.01 11.93
N ILE A 399 6.62 12.08 12.81
CA ILE A 399 7.53 11.09 13.38
C ILE A 399 8.07 10.15 12.29
N ILE A 400 7.20 9.65 11.40
CA ILE A 400 7.61 8.83 10.27
C ILE A 400 8.50 9.62 9.29
N ALA A 401 8.13 10.86 8.99
CA ALA A 401 8.92 11.73 8.13
C ALA A 401 10.32 12.00 8.69
N ARG A 402 10.50 12.04 10.02
CA ARG A 402 11.83 12.13 10.63
C ARG A 402 12.68 10.92 10.25
N ILE A 403 12.15 9.71 10.27
CA ILE A 403 12.90 8.51 9.87
C ILE A 403 13.38 8.64 8.42
N ARG A 404 12.54 9.13 7.51
CA ARG A 404 12.93 9.37 6.11
C ARG A 404 13.99 10.46 5.96
N LYS A 405 13.95 11.51 6.77
CA LYS A 405 15.02 12.53 6.85
C LYS A 405 16.35 11.92 7.30
N GLU A 406 16.33 11.02 8.28
CA GLU A 406 17.54 10.34 8.75
C GLU A 406 18.09 9.37 7.69
N ALA A 407 17.20 8.67 6.96
CA ALA A 407 17.60 7.86 5.83
C ALA A 407 18.32 8.72 4.77
N ALA A 408 17.73 9.86 4.40
CA ALA A 408 18.35 10.79 3.46
C ALA A 408 19.71 11.31 3.94
N LEU A 409 19.83 11.61 5.23
CA LEU A 409 21.07 12.08 5.83
C LEU A 409 22.16 11.02 5.78
N PHE A 410 21.90 9.81 6.29
CA PHE A 410 22.94 8.81 6.52
C PHE A 410 23.17 7.82 5.38
N LEU A 411 22.18 7.59 4.51
CA LEU A 411 22.35 6.85 3.26
C LEU A 411 22.83 7.78 2.13
N GLY A 412 22.40 9.06 2.15
CA GLY A 412 22.69 10.05 1.11
C GLY A 412 23.77 11.05 1.50
N PHE A 413 23.37 12.13 2.19
CA PHE A 413 24.18 13.36 2.30
C PHE A 413 25.52 13.19 3.04
N GLU A 414 25.58 12.43 4.13
CA GLU A 414 26.84 12.16 4.86
C GLU A 414 27.82 11.29 4.05
N ARG A 415 27.35 10.73 2.92
CA ARG A 415 28.13 9.85 2.04
C ARG A 415 28.37 10.43 0.65
N GLY A 416 27.84 11.62 0.34
CA GLY A 416 27.89 12.19 -1.01
C GLY A 416 27.09 11.39 -2.04
N ARG A 417 25.93 10.84 -1.62
CA ARG A 417 25.07 9.97 -2.45
C ARG A 417 23.63 10.49 -2.52
N GLU A 418 23.47 11.81 -2.56
CA GLU A 418 22.17 12.48 -2.59
C GLU A 418 21.24 12.00 -3.72
N ASN A 419 21.77 11.51 -4.84
CA ASN A 419 20.97 11.07 -5.99
C ASN A 419 20.48 9.62 -5.89
N TYR A 420 20.81 8.90 -4.82
CA TYR A 420 20.61 7.46 -4.79
C TYR A 420 19.97 6.91 -3.52
N TRP A 421 20.08 7.61 -2.39
CA TRP A 421 19.55 7.15 -1.12
C TRP A 421 18.06 6.77 -1.18
N GLN A 422 17.29 7.46 -2.03
CA GLN A 422 15.86 7.19 -2.21
C GLN A 422 15.61 5.79 -2.78
N ASP A 423 16.36 5.38 -3.80
CA ASP A 423 16.22 4.06 -4.39
C ASP A 423 16.62 2.95 -3.40
N GLU A 424 17.71 3.16 -2.64
CA GLU A 424 18.11 2.23 -1.58
C GLU A 424 17.03 2.12 -0.51
N TYR A 425 16.55 3.26 -0.03
CA TYR A 425 15.53 3.34 1.00
C TYR A 425 14.23 2.65 0.56
N TYR A 426 13.74 2.99 -0.63
CA TYR A 426 12.52 2.40 -1.16
C TYR A 426 12.65 0.91 -1.49
N PHE A 427 13.83 0.45 -1.88
CA PHE A 427 14.06 -0.98 -2.06
C PHE A 427 14.05 -1.72 -0.73
N ALA A 428 14.67 -1.16 0.32
CA ALA A 428 14.59 -1.72 1.67
C ALA A 428 13.15 -1.74 2.18
N LEU A 429 12.36 -0.68 1.96
CA LEU A 429 10.97 -0.62 2.37
C LEU A 429 10.10 -1.64 1.60
N ALA A 430 10.30 -1.73 0.28
CA ALA A 430 9.64 -2.70 -0.59
C ALA A 430 9.90 -4.15 -0.14
N THR A 431 11.17 -4.49 0.07
CA THR A 431 11.56 -5.84 0.49
C THR A 431 11.15 -6.14 1.92
N TYR A 432 11.21 -5.18 2.85
CA TYR A 432 10.79 -5.41 4.25
C TYR A 432 9.30 -5.71 4.31
N GLY A 433 8.49 -4.92 3.60
CA GLY A 433 7.04 -5.08 3.60
C GLY A 433 6.60 -6.44 3.06
N VAL A 434 7.35 -7.04 2.12
CA VAL A 434 7.11 -8.43 1.69
C VAL A 434 7.50 -9.42 2.78
N VAL A 435 8.63 -9.20 3.46
CA VAL A 435 9.15 -10.07 4.53
C VAL A 435 8.22 -10.15 5.74
N THR A 436 7.40 -9.12 6.01
CA THR A 436 6.51 -9.11 7.19
C THR A 436 5.47 -10.23 7.20
N ALA A 437 5.13 -10.81 6.04
CA ALA A 437 4.19 -11.92 5.93
C ALA A 437 4.55 -13.14 6.79
N LYS A 438 5.84 -13.33 7.12
CA LYS A 438 6.29 -14.44 7.97
C LYS A 438 5.88 -14.31 9.44
N TRP A 439 5.51 -13.11 9.88
CA TRP A 439 5.17 -12.84 11.28
C TRP A 439 3.70 -13.12 11.59
N HIS A 440 2.91 -13.61 10.63
CA HIS A 440 1.48 -13.94 10.80
C HIS A 440 0.71 -12.83 11.53
N SER A 441 1.02 -11.57 11.20
CA SER A 441 0.38 -10.41 11.80
C SER A 441 -1.09 -10.31 11.39
N ALA A 442 -1.85 -9.48 12.11
CA ALA A 442 -3.22 -9.15 11.72
C ALA A 442 -3.27 -8.63 10.27
N ASP A 443 -4.39 -8.89 9.57
CA ASP A 443 -4.59 -8.50 8.16
C ASP A 443 -4.28 -7.02 7.91
N ASP A 444 -4.59 -6.13 8.85
CA ASP A 444 -4.37 -4.69 8.71
C ASP A 444 -2.88 -4.32 8.76
N HIS A 445 -2.08 -5.01 9.57
CA HIS A 445 -0.62 -4.82 9.58
C HIS A 445 -0.01 -5.28 8.24
N LEU A 446 -0.51 -6.39 7.69
CA LEU A 446 -0.06 -6.88 6.38
C LEU A 446 -0.51 -5.94 5.25
N ALA A 447 -1.69 -5.32 5.35
CA ALA A 447 -2.16 -4.33 4.41
C ALA A 447 -1.27 -3.06 4.42
N TRP A 448 -0.90 -2.55 5.60
CA TRP A 448 0.07 -1.45 5.74
C TRP A 448 1.42 -1.79 5.11
N ALA A 449 1.96 -2.97 5.43
CA ALA A 449 3.22 -3.44 4.87
C ALA A 449 3.17 -3.55 3.34
N LEU A 450 2.09 -4.12 2.80
CA LEU A 450 1.90 -4.28 1.37
C LEU A 450 1.79 -2.92 0.65
N LEU A 451 1.00 -1.98 1.18
CA LEU A 451 0.82 -0.66 0.57
C LEU A 451 2.08 0.19 0.64
N SER A 452 2.73 0.24 1.81
CA SER A 452 4.00 0.94 1.98
C SER A 452 5.07 0.38 1.05
N ALA A 453 5.14 -0.94 0.91
CA ALA A 453 6.07 -1.58 -0.01
C ALA A 453 5.74 -1.30 -1.48
N GLY A 454 4.46 -1.32 -1.87
CA GLY A 454 4.08 -1.10 -3.26
C GLY A 454 4.20 0.36 -3.72
N VAL A 455 3.97 1.32 -2.84
CA VAL A 455 4.27 2.74 -3.09
C VAL A 455 5.78 2.96 -3.20
N ALA A 456 6.58 2.29 -2.35
CA ALA A 456 8.03 2.32 -2.46
C ALA A 456 8.50 1.74 -3.80
N CYS A 457 7.98 0.57 -4.22
CA CYS A 457 8.26 0.00 -5.52
C CYS A 457 7.98 1.00 -6.64
N ALA A 458 6.79 1.61 -6.66
CA ALA A 458 6.38 2.55 -7.69
C ALA A 458 7.31 3.77 -7.84
N ASN A 459 8.05 4.13 -6.80
CA ASN A 459 8.99 5.25 -6.79
C ASN A 459 10.45 4.87 -7.09
N LEU A 460 10.78 3.59 -7.25
CA LEU A 460 12.12 3.15 -7.64
C LEU A 460 12.49 3.65 -9.03
N SER A 461 13.61 4.36 -9.15
CA SER A 461 14.05 4.93 -10.43
C SER A 461 14.42 3.87 -11.47
N GLN A 462 14.83 2.69 -11.01
CA GLN A 462 15.30 1.59 -11.84
C GLN A 462 14.21 0.70 -12.41
N LEU A 463 12.96 0.86 -11.97
CA LEU A 463 11.85 0.14 -12.57
C LEU A 463 11.69 0.59 -14.02
N PRO A 464 11.89 -0.32 -15.00
CA PRO A 464 11.73 0.02 -16.40
C PRO A 464 10.24 0.21 -16.69
N TRP A 465 9.70 1.41 -16.46
CA TRP A 465 8.31 1.69 -16.84
C TRP A 465 8.20 1.55 -18.35
N PRO A 466 7.21 0.79 -18.86
CA PRO A 466 7.29 0.21 -20.19
C PRO A 466 7.48 1.32 -21.21
N PRO A 467 8.54 1.24 -22.04
CA PRO A 467 8.64 2.10 -23.20
C PRO A 467 7.46 1.81 -24.14
N ASP A 468 7.15 2.77 -25.00
CA ASP A 468 6.12 2.66 -26.04
C ASP A 468 6.50 1.59 -27.10
N SER A 469 6.55 0.32 -26.71
CA SER A 469 6.99 -0.80 -27.56
C SER A 469 5.84 -1.32 -28.43
N GLU A 470 6.08 -1.46 -29.73
CA GLU A 470 5.15 -2.12 -30.66
C GLU A 470 5.10 -3.64 -30.47
N SER A 471 6.11 -4.22 -29.83
CA SER A 471 6.20 -5.66 -29.59
C SER A 471 5.57 -6.04 -28.25
N PRO A 472 4.91 -7.22 -28.15
CA PRO A 472 4.34 -7.68 -26.90
C PRO A 472 5.45 -7.81 -25.85
N PRO A 473 5.21 -7.34 -24.61
CA PRO A 473 6.15 -7.56 -23.54
C PRO A 473 6.29 -9.06 -23.28
N ASP A 474 7.52 -9.55 -23.08
CA ASP A 474 7.75 -10.90 -22.58
C ASP A 474 7.22 -10.97 -21.15
N VAL A 475 6.08 -11.67 -20.99
CA VAL A 475 5.37 -11.78 -19.71
C VAL A 475 6.26 -12.38 -18.63
N SER A 476 7.32 -13.13 -18.93
CA SER A 476 8.28 -13.68 -17.96
C SER A 476 9.33 -12.66 -17.49
N GLN A 477 9.59 -11.61 -18.27
CA GLN A 477 10.65 -10.64 -18.03
C GLN A 477 10.15 -9.33 -17.39
N VAL A 478 8.84 -9.12 -17.27
CA VAL A 478 8.28 -7.89 -16.68
C VAL A 478 8.19 -7.95 -15.14
N PRO A 479 8.46 -6.85 -14.42
CA PRO A 479 8.41 -6.81 -12.95
C PRO A 479 6.99 -6.70 -12.38
N SER A 480 5.99 -6.41 -13.22
CA SER A 480 4.63 -6.13 -12.76
C SER A 480 3.60 -6.29 -13.88
N HIS A 481 2.39 -6.70 -13.50
CA HIS A 481 1.20 -6.74 -14.37
C HIS A 481 0.95 -5.43 -15.13
N LEU A 482 1.36 -4.28 -14.57
CA LEU A 482 1.15 -2.98 -15.19
C LEU A 482 1.90 -2.79 -16.52
N HIS A 483 2.90 -3.62 -16.81
CA HIS A 483 3.62 -3.56 -18.11
C HIS A 483 2.77 -4.06 -19.28
N LEU A 484 1.72 -4.84 -18.98
CA LEU A 484 0.85 -5.44 -19.99
C LEU A 484 -0.28 -4.50 -20.41
N LEU A 485 -0.70 -3.59 -19.51
CA LEU A 485 -1.86 -2.74 -19.73
C LEU A 485 -1.67 -1.74 -20.87
N PRO A 486 -0.56 -0.97 -20.97
CA PRO A 486 -0.37 -0.04 -22.08
C PRO A 486 -0.32 -0.74 -23.44
N TYR A 487 0.34 -1.89 -23.51
CA TYR A 487 0.41 -2.69 -24.73
C TYR A 487 -0.97 -3.19 -25.15
N ALA A 488 -1.72 -3.80 -24.23
CA ALA A 488 -3.07 -4.28 -24.53
C ALA A 488 -4.04 -3.15 -24.89
N TYR A 489 -3.93 -2.00 -24.23
CA TYR A 489 -4.71 -0.82 -24.59
C TYR A 489 -4.36 -0.30 -25.97
N ARG A 490 -3.08 -0.27 -26.36
CA ARG A 490 -2.67 0.10 -27.72
C ARG A 490 -3.26 -0.85 -28.76
N CYS A 491 -3.17 -2.16 -28.52
CA CYS A 491 -3.81 -3.16 -29.40
C CYS A 491 -5.29 -2.87 -29.60
N TRP A 492 -6.00 -2.45 -28.55
CA TRP A 492 -7.40 -2.07 -28.63
C TRP A 492 -7.61 -0.73 -29.35
N ASN A 493 -6.82 0.30 -29.04
CA ASN A 493 -6.98 1.64 -29.57
C ASN A 493 -6.61 1.71 -31.06
N GLU A 494 -5.60 0.94 -31.48
CA GLU A 494 -5.11 0.90 -32.85
C GLU A 494 -5.77 -0.16 -33.71
N ARG A 495 -6.76 -0.89 -33.17
CA ARG A 495 -7.45 -1.98 -33.89
C ARG A 495 -8.03 -1.52 -35.23
N ASP A 496 -8.43 -0.26 -35.37
CA ASP A 496 -9.03 0.26 -36.61
C ASP A 496 -7.97 0.54 -37.71
N ARG A 497 -6.68 0.30 -37.42
CA ARG A 497 -5.57 0.32 -38.38
C ARG A 497 -5.47 -1.02 -39.13
N ARG A 498 -4.43 -1.22 -39.95
CA ARG A 498 -4.26 -2.45 -40.75
C ARG A 498 -4.20 -3.69 -39.84
N ASN A 499 -4.95 -4.73 -40.20
CA ASN A 499 -5.11 -6.02 -39.49
C ASN A 499 -5.71 -5.95 -38.06
N PRO A 500 -6.99 -5.53 -37.91
CA PRO A 500 -7.66 -5.42 -36.61
C PRO A 500 -7.63 -6.70 -35.77
N ASP A 501 -7.94 -7.85 -36.37
CA ASP A 501 -8.04 -9.12 -35.66
C ASP A 501 -6.67 -9.58 -35.13
N GLU A 502 -5.60 -9.37 -35.91
CA GLU A 502 -4.23 -9.71 -35.52
C GLU A 502 -3.77 -8.90 -34.30
N LEU A 503 -4.05 -7.60 -34.27
CA LEU A 503 -3.70 -6.73 -33.14
C LEU A 503 -4.48 -7.12 -31.88
N LEU A 504 -5.78 -7.40 -32.00
CA LEU A 504 -6.60 -7.83 -30.88
C LEU A 504 -6.14 -9.20 -30.33
N ASP A 505 -5.85 -10.16 -31.20
CA ASP A 505 -5.38 -11.50 -30.82
C ASP A 505 -4.04 -11.45 -30.07
N ARG A 506 -3.13 -10.58 -30.50
CA ARG A 506 -1.86 -10.33 -29.80
C ARG A 506 -2.07 -9.76 -28.39
N GLY A 507 -2.98 -8.79 -28.25
CA GLY A 507 -3.34 -8.24 -26.94
C GLY A 507 -4.01 -9.26 -26.02
N ILE A 508 -4.95 -10.04 -26.55
CA ILE A 508 -5.64 -11.13 -25.83
C ILE A 508 -4.64 -12.18 -25.33
N THR A 509 -3.70 -12.58 -26.19
CA THR A 509 -2.67 -13.58 -25.84
C THR A 509 -1.79 -13.08 -24.69
N SER A 510 -1.26 -11.87 -24.80
CA SER A 510 -0.42 -11.26 -23.76
C SER A 510 -1.15 -11.13 -22.42
N LEU A 511 -2.44 -10.74 -22.44
CA LEU A 511 -3.24 -10.65 -21.21
C LEU A 511 -3.54 -12.01 -20.58
N ARG A 512 -3.81 -13.06 -21.38
CA ARG A 512 -4.04 -14.42 -20.85
C ARG A 512 -2.80 -14.95 -20.15
N GLU A 513 -1.63 -14.80 -20.77
CA GLU A 513 -0.35 -15.14 -20.13
C GLU A 513 -0.13 -14.31 -18.86
N GLY A 514 -0.43 -13.01 -18.93
CA GLY A 514 -0.40 -12.10 -17.79
C GLY A 514 -1.28 -12.52 -16.62
N ILE A 515 -2.51 -12.96 -16.88
CA ILE A 515 -3.46 -13.42 -15.85
C ILE A 515 -2.96 -14.69 -15.16
N VAL A 516 -2.30 -15.59 -15.91
CA VAL A 516 -1.67 -16.78 -15.34
C VAL A 516 -0.52 -16.40 -14.42
N ARG A 517 0.33 -15.44 -14.82
CA ARG A 517 1.45 -14.96 -14.01
C ARG A 517 1.01 -14.12 -12.81
N PHE A 518 0.01 -13.26 -13.00
CA PHE A 518 -0.44 -12.24 -12.04
C PHE A 518 -1.93 -12.43 -11.67
N PRO A 519 -2.33 -13.55 -11.04
CA PRO A 519 -3.73 -13.88 -10.81
C PRO A 519 -4.47 -12.94 -9.84
N HIS A 520 -3.75 -12.10 -9.11
CA HIS A 520 -4.30 -11.08 -8.22
C HIS A 520 -4.65 -9.78 -8.95
N ALA A 521 -4.09 -9.53 -10.14
CA ALA A 521 -4.24 -8.28 -10.89
C ALA A 521 -5.53 -8.27 -11.74
N ILE A 522 -6.64 -7.90 -11.11
CA ILE A 522 -7.98 -7.92 -11.73
C ILE A 522 -8.09 -7.02 -12.96
N VAL A 523 -7.36 -5.90 -12.98
CA VAL A 523 -7.27 -5.00 -14.12
C VAL A 523 -6.86 -5.69 -15.43
N LEU A 524 -6.09 -6.79 -15.37
CA LEU A 524 -5.78 -7.59 -16.56
C LEU A 524 -7.02 -8.29 -17.13
N LYS A 525 -7.91 -8.79 -16.26
CA LYS A 525 -9.18 -9.41 -16.66
C LYS A 525 -10.15 -8.40 -17.24
N GLU A 526 -10.21 -7.21 -16.66
CA GLU A 526 -11.01 -6.10 -17.16
C GLU A 526 -10.58 -5.67 -18.56
N GLN A 527 -9.26 -5.59 -18.78
CA GLN A 527 -8.71 -5.28 -20.09
C GLN A 527 -8.92 -6.43 -21.08
N LEU A 528 -8.81 -7.68 -20.64
CA LEU A 528 -9.08 -8.85 -21.48
C LEU A 528 -10.53 -8.87 -21.94
N ALA A 529 -11.47 -8.60 -21.03
CA ALA A 529 -12.89 -8.54 -21.35
C ALA A 529 -13.19 -7.43 -22.37
N LEU A 530 -12.52 -6.28 -22.30
CA LEU A 530 -12.65 -5.23 -23.31
C LEU A 530 -12.20 -5.71 -24.70
N LEU A 531 -11.00 -6.29 -24.81
CA LEU A 531 -10.51 -6.79 -26.09
C LEU A 531 -11.44 -7.89 -26.65
N LEU A 532 -11.82 -8.86 -25.82
CA LEU A 532 -12.74 -9.93 -26.21
C LEU A 532 -14.13 -9.41 -26.65
N SER A 533 -14.66 -8.39 -25.97
CA SER A 533 -15.93 -7.75 -26.35
C SER A 533 -15.84 -6.87 -27.60
N THR A 534 -14.64 -6.62 -28.10
CA THR A 534 -14.41 -5.80 -29.29
C THR A 534 -14.26 -6.67 -30.54
N THR A 535 -14.01 -7.98 -30.42
CA THR A 535 -13.91 -8.87 -31.57
C THR A 535 -15.30 -9.17 -32.14
N ASN A 536 -15.40 -9.47 -33.44
CA ASN A 536 -16.69 -9.84 -34.07
C ASN A 536 -17.15 -11.29 -33.78
N GLN A 537 -16.50 -11.97 -32.83
CA GLN A 537 -16.74 -13.39 -32.53
C GLN A 537 -17.71 -13.54 -31.35
N PRO A 538 -18.88 -14.20 -31.52
CA PRO A 538 -19.84 -14.42 -30.43
C PRO A 538 -19.28 -15.15 -29.21
N GLU A 539 -18.39 -16.12 -29.45
CA GLU A 539 -17.70 -16.90 -28.42
C GLU A 539 -16.83 -16.02 -27.52
N ASN A 540 -16.15 -15.02 -28.08
CA ASN A 540 -15.31 -14.10 -27.30
C ASN A 540 -16.14 -13.20 -26.38
N HIS A 541 -17.35 -12.82 -26.78
CA HIS A 541 -18.25 -12.05 -25.90
C HIS A 541 -18.73 -12.86 -24.71
N GLU A 542 -19.05 -14.13 -24.92
CA GLU A 542 -19.41 -15.04 -23.84
C GLU A 542 -18.22 -15.31 -22.92
N LEU A 543 -17.00 -15.42 -23.47
CA LEU A 543 -15.78 -15.49 -22.67
C LEU A 543 -15.54 -14.21 -21.87
N ALA A 544 -15.71 -13.02 -22.47
CA ALA A 544 -15.60 -11.73 -21.78
C ALA A 544 -16.53 -11.69 -20.57
N ARG A 545 -17.81 -12.07 -20.76
CA ARG A 545 -18.79 -12.15 -19.67
C ARG A 545 -18.34 -13.08 -18.56
N ARG A 546 -17.90 -14.30 -18.90
CA ARG A 546 -17.45 -15.30 -17.91
C ARG A 546 -16.26 -14.84 -17.07
N GLU A 547 -15.38 -14.02 -17.64
CA GLU A 547 -14.21 -13.51 -16.91
C GLU A 547 -14.57 -12.43 -15.87
N VAL A 548 -15.50 -11.52 -16.20
CA VAL A 548 -15.75 -10.34 -15.36
C VAL A 548 -17.08 -10.34 -14.61
N GLU A 549 -18.10 -11.10 -15.03
CA GLU A 549 -19.37 -11.15 -14.30
C GLU A 549 -19.24 -11.68 -12.87
N PRO A 550 -18.41 -12.72 -12.58
CA PRO A 550 -18.18 -13.15 -11.20
C PRO A 550 -17.59 -12.05 -10.29
N LEU A 551 -17.00 -11.01 -10.89
CA LEU A 551 -16.40 -9.88 -10.19
C LEU A 551 -17.40 -8.78 -9.87
N TYR A 552 -18.64 -8.82 -10.39
CA TYR A 552 -19.64 -7.74 -10.21
C TYR A 552 -19.78 -7.28 -8.76
N LYS A 553 -19.94 -8.20 -7.81
CA LYS A 553 -20.13 -7.82 -6.40
C LYS A 553 -18.90 -7.16 -5.80
N LEU A 554 -17.71 -7.64 -6.18
CA LEU A 554 -16.46 -6.98 -5.81
C LEU A 554 -16.35 -5.61 -6.48
N ALA A 555 -16.70 -5.48 -7.77
CA ALA A 555 -16.76 -4.19 -8.45
C ALA A 555 -17.65 -3.20 -7.68
N CYS A 556 -18.76 -3.66 -7.11
CA CYS A 556 -19.59 -2.83 -6.22
C CYS A 556 -18.81 -2.41 -4.97
N VAL A 557 -18.19 -3.35 -4.27
CA VAL A 557 -17.37 -3.09 -3.07
C VAL A 557 -16.26 -2.07 -3.32
N PHE A 558 -15.56 -2.20 -4.45
CA PHE A 558 -14.50 -1.29 -4.88
C PHE A 558 -15.02 -0.01 -5.56
N ARG A 559 -16.32 0.08 -5.82
CA ARG A 559 -16.97 1.16 -6.60
C ARG A 559 -16.32 1.37 -7.97
N ASP A 560 -15.96 0.26 -8.58
CA ASP A 560 -15.30 0.22 -9.87
C ASP A 560 -16.31 0.45 -10.99
N HIS A 561 -16.54 1.74 -11.28
CA HIS A 561 -17.45 2.15 -12.34
C HIS A 561 -16.95 1.76 -13.74
N GLU A 562 -15.63 1.56 -13.93
CA GLU A 562 -15.05 1.13 -15.21
C GLU A 562 -15.42 -0.33 -15.50
N LEU A 563 -15.20 -1.23 -14.55
CA LEU A 563 -15.60 -2.63 -14.70
C LEU A 563 -17.11 -2.79 -14.82
N LEU A 564 -17.88 -2.02 -14.05
CA LEU A 564 -19.34 -1.98 -14.19
C LEU A 564 -19.76 -1.48 -15.57
N SER A 565 -19.12 -0.45 -16.10
CA SER A 565 -19.39 0.02 -17.46
C SER A 565 -19.01 -0.99 -18.53
N ARG A 566 -17.95 -1.79 -18.32
CA ARG A 566 -17.57 -2.91 -19.20
C ARG A 566 -18.61 -4.02 -19.18
N LEU A 567 -19.11 -4.39 -18.00
CA LEU A 567 -20.26 -5.31 -17.89
C LEU A 567 -21.47 -4.75 -18.64
N GLY A 568 -21.79 -3.47 -18.42
CA GLY A 568 -22.84 -2.76 -19.16
C GLY A 568 -22.68 -2.91 -20.67
N ARG A 569 -21.48 -2.65 -21.19
CA ARG A 569 -21.15 -2.78 -22.61
C ARG A 569 -21.33 -4.21 -23.13
N ILE A 570 -20.81 -5.22 -22.43
CA ILE A 570 -20.92 -6.63 -22.85
C ILE A 570 -22.39 -7.03 -23.04
N TYR A 571 -23.27 -6.62 -22.12
CA TYR A 571 -24.70 -6.90 -22.21
C TYR A 571 -25.41 -6.07 -23.27
N LYS A 572 -25.00 -4.80 -23.48
CA LYS A 572 -25.51 -3.95 -24.55
C LYS A 572 -25.21 -4.56 -25.93
N ASP A 573 -23.94 -4.91 -26.17
CA ASP A 573 -23.50 -5.48 -27.45
C ASP A 573 -24.13 -6.86 -27.68
N ARG A 574 -24.39 -7.64 -26.61
CA ARG A 574 -25.16 -8.88 -26.68
C ARG A 574 -26.61 -8.64 -27.10
N ALA A 575 -27.27 -7.63 -26.52
CA ALA A 575 -28.64 -7.28 -26.87
C ALA A 575 -28.74 -6.83 -28.33
N ASP A 576 -27.82 -5.98 -28.80
CA ASP A 576 -27.77 -5.53 -30.20
C ASP A 576 -27.71 -6.72 -31.17
N ARG A 577 -26.88 -7.74 -30.88
CA ARG A 577 -26.77 -8.95 -31.72
C ARG A 577 -28.04 -9.81 -31.70
N LEU A 578 -28.73 -9.87 -30.56
CA LEU A 578 -30.00 -10.59 -30.45
C LEU A 578 -31.14 -9.83 -31.16
N CYS A 579 -30.98 -8.53 -31.38
CA CYS A 579 -31.95 -7.66 -32.02
C CYS A 579 -31.88 -7.61 -33.55
N ASP A 580 -30.89 -8.25 -34.21
CA ASP A 580 -30.51 -8.10 -35.63
C ASP A 580 -31.68 -8.11 -36.66
N GLY A 581 -32.45 -7.03 -36.70
CA GLY A 581 -33.64 -6.83 -37.55
C GLY A 581 -34.84 -7.74 -37.29
N SER A 582 -34.79 -8.63 -36.29
CA SER A 582 -35.75 -9.73 -36.16
C SER A 582 -37.08 -9.34 -35.48
N PHE A 583 -37.12 -8.22 -34.74
CA PHE A 583 -38.29 -7.76 -34.00
C PHE A 583 -38.33 -6.23 -33.92
N THR A 584 -39.52 -5.65 -33.85
CA THR A 584 -39.74 -4.24 -33.52
C THR A 584 -39.48 -3.97 -32.03
N HIS A 585 -39.24 -2.71 -31.67
CA HIS A 585 -39.07 -2.32 -30.27
C HIS A 585 -40.32 -2.65 -29.42
N ALA A 586 -41.51 -2.46 -29.98
CA ALA A 586 -42.77 -2.81 -29.32
C ALA A 586 -42.87 -4.32 -29.02
N GLU A 587 -42.55 -5.18 -30.00
CA GLU A 587 -42.52 -6.64 -29.80
C GLU A 587 -41.48 -7.06 -28.76
N MET A 588 -40.34 -6.36 -28.68
CA MET A 588 -39.33 -6.62 -27.66
C MET A 588 -39.84 -6.30 -26.25
N LEU A 589 -40.56 -5.18 -26.07
CA LEU A 589 -41.14 -4.79 -24.78
C LEU A 589 -42.25 -5.75 -24.33
N GLU A 590 -43.09 -6.22 -25.27
CA GLU A 590 -44.21 -7.11 -24.96
C GLU A 590 -43.77 -8.56 -24.70
N GLY A 591 -42.69 -9.03 -25.34
CA GLY A 591 -42.31 -10.45 -25.37
C GLY A 591 -41.28 -10.92 -24.34
N ALA A 592 -40.77 -10.05 -23.45
CA ALA A 592 -39.66 -10.35 -22.53
C ALA A 592 -38.49 -11.10 -23.19
N LEU A 593 -38.16 -10.72 -24.43
CA LEU A 593 -37.19 -11.40 -25.28
C LEU A 593 -35.78 -11.43 -24.65
N PRO A 594 -34.91 -12.37 -25.03
CA PRO A 594 -33.53 -12.41 -24.54
C PRO A 594 -32.76 -11.09 -24.74
N ALA A 595 -33.06 -10.35 -25.82
CA ALA A 595 -32.50 -9.03 -26.05
C ALA A 595 -32.94 -8.00 -25.00
N PHE A 596 -34.24 -7.99 -24.64
CA PHE A 596 -34.78 -7.13 -23.60
C PHE A 596 -34.11 -7.41 -22.24
N GLN A 597 -33.97 -8.68 -21.86
CA GLN A 597 -33.28 -9.07 -20.63
C GLN A 597 -31.82 -8.63 -20.62
N ALA A 598 -31.14 -8.70 -21.77
CA ALA A 598 -29.78 -8.21 -21.92
C ALA A 598 -29.69 -6.68 -21.79
N TYR A 599 -30.61 -5.91 -22.38
CA TYR A 599 -30.69 -4.47 -22.16
C TYR A 599 -31.00 -4.10 -20.71
N GLN A 600 -31.88 -4.84 -20.02
CA GLN A 600 -32.14 -4.64 -18.59
C GLN A 600 -30.89 -4.88 -17.73
N ALA A 601 -30.15 -5.95 -18.03
CA ALA A 601 -28.87 -6.21 -17.35
C ALA A 601 -27.84 -5.11 -17.64
N SER A 602 -27.77 -4.65 -18.89
CA SER A 602 -26.89 -3.53 -19.28
C SER A 602 -27.25 -2.24 -18.53
N LEU A 603 -28.55 -1.89 -18.47
CA LEU A 603 -29.06 -0.72 -17.74
C LEU A 603 -28.64 -0.79 -16.28
N LYS A 604 -28.84 -1.94 -15.63
CA LYS A 604 -28.45 -2.15 -14.23
C LYS A 604 -26.98 -1.81 -13.99
N TYR A 605 -26.08 -2.31 -14.83
CA TYR A 605 -24.64 -2.08 -14.63
C TYR A 605 -24.23 -0.63 -14.92
N TYR A 606 -24.71 -0.03 -16.01
CA TYR A 606 -24.39 1.36 -16.32
C TYR A 606 -25.00 2.35 -15.32
N LYS A 607 -26.23 2.10 -14.86
CA LYS A 607 -26.85 2.91 -13.81
C LYS A 607 -26.05 2.84 -12.51
N LEU A 608 -25.60 1.64 -12.13
CA LEU A 608 -24.76 1.50 -10.94
C LEU A 608 -23.39 2.17 -11.10
N ALA A 609 -22.76 2.03 -12.26
CA ALA A 609 -21.52 2.75 -12.57
C ALA A 609 -21.72 4.27 -12.46
N TYR A 610 -22.85 4.78 -12.95
CA TYR A 610 -23.22 6.18 -12.84
C TYR A 610 -23.46 6.60 -11.38
N ASP A 611 -24.14 5.78 -10.58
CA ASP A 611 -24.39 6.08 -9.16
C ASP A 611 -23.10 6.15 -8.33
N PHE A 612 -22.03 5.49 -8.76
CA PHE A 612 -20.73 5.56 -8.09
C PHE A 612 -19.81 6.67 -8.59
N SER A 613 -19.86 7.01 -9.88
CA SER A 613 -18.93 7.95 -10.51
C SER A 613 -19.51 9.33 -10.77
N HIS A 614 -20.82 9.41 -10.97
CA HIS A 614 -21.51 10.54 -11.57
C HIS A 614 -20.87 11.01 -12.90
N ASP A 615 -20.22 10.10 -13.63
CA ASP A 615 -19.56 10.43 -14.89
C ASP A 615 -20.54 10.39 -16.06
N TYR A 616 -20.31 11.24 -17.07
CA TYR A 616 -21.21 11.40 -18.22
C TYR A 616 -21.30 10.12 -19.05
N TYR A 617 -20.20 9.37 -19.19
CA TYR A 617 -20.14 8.15 -19.99
C TYR A 617 -21.08 7.03 -19.49
N PRO A 618 -21.02 6.58 -18.22
CA PRO A 618 -21.99 5.62 -17.72
C PRO A 618 -23.41 6.19 -17.69
N GLY A 619 -23.56 7.49 -17.38
CA GLY A 619 -24.86 8.17 -17.33
C GLY A 619 -25.61 8.16 -18.67
N ILE A 620 -24.95 8.53 -19.77
CA ILE A 620 -25.60 8.61 -21.09
C ILE A 620 -25.96 7.24 -21.65
N ASN A 621 -25.13 6.23 -21.35
CA ASN A 621 -25.41 4.84 -21.70
C ASN A 621 -26.62 4.34 -20.90
N ALA A 622 -26.67 4.61 -19.59
CA ALA A 622 -27.84 4.29 -18.77
C ALA A 622 -29.11 4.98 -19.27
N ALA A 623 -29.06 6.27 -19.65
CA ALA A 623 -30.19 6.99 -20.21
C ALA A 623 -30.70 6.36 -21.51
N THR A 624 -29.78 5.99 -22.41
CA THR A 624 -30.12 5.30 -23.66
C THR A 624 -30.78 3.94 -23.39
N LEU A 625 -30.24 3.18 -22.44
CA LEU A 625 -30.78 1.87 -22.09
C LEU A 625 -32.14 1.97 -21.39
N ALA A 626 -32.36 3.01 -20.59
CA ALA A 626 -33.67 3.32 -20.00
C ALA A 626 -34.73 3.54 -21.09
N LEU A 627 -34.40 4.28 -22.16
CA LEU A 627 -35.28 4.38 -23.33
C LEU A 627 -35.56 2.99 -23.95
N LEU A 628 -34.51 2.19 -24.17
CA LEU A 628 -34.64 0.88 -24.82
C LEU A 628 -35.48 -0.11 -24.00
N VAL A 629 -35.51 0.01 -22.67
CA VAL A 629 -36.37 -0.83 -21.82
C VAL A 629 -37.73 -0.21 -21.49
N GLY A 630 -38.04 0.97 -22.05
CA GLY A 630 -39.33 1.66 -21.89
C GLY A 630 -39.47 2.54 -20.64
N ASP A 631 -38.38 2.78 -19.89
CA ASP A 631 -38.37 3.66 -18.72
C ASP A 631 -38.07 5.11 -19.11
N HIS A 632 -39.12 5.80 -19.58
CA HIS A 632 -39.02 7.18 -20.06
C HIS A 632 -38.72 8.20 -18.96
N GLU A 633 -39.13 7.93 -17.72
CA GLU A 633 -38.88 8.80 -16.57
C GLU A 633 -37.39 8.80 -16.24
N LEU A 634 -36.82 7.61 -16.02
CA LEU A 634 -35.39 7.47 -15.75
C LEU A 634 -34.53 7.98 -16.90
N LYS A 635 -34.94 7.72 -18.15
CA LYS A 635 -34.29 8.27 -19.35
C LYS A 635 -34.21 9.80 -19.30
N ASN A 636 -35.34 10.47 -19.05
CA ASN A 636 -35.39 11.94 -19.01
C ASN A 636 -34.54 12.48 -17.85
N GLN A 637 -34.58 11.85 -16.68
CA GLN A 637 -33.78 12.24 -15.53
C GLN A 637 -32.28 12.19 -15.88
N LEU A 638 -31.78 11.01 -16.28
CA LEU A 638 -30.36 10.79 -16.56
C LEU A 638 -29.86 11.67 -17.72
N ALA A 639 -30.65 11.86 -18.78
CA ALA A 639 -30.26 12.73 -19.89
C ALA A 639 -30.09 14.20 -19.46
N ASN A 640 -30.98 14.71 -18.60
CA ASN A 640 -30.83 16.06 -18.06
C ASN A 640 -29.61 16.18 -17.13
N GLU A 641 -29.37 15.18 -16.27
CA GLU A 641 -28.20 15.16 -15.38
C GLU A 641 -26.90 15.12 -16.18
N VAL A 642 -26.81 14.29 -17.23
CA VAL A 642 -25.67 14.24 -18.15
C VAL A 642 -25.44 15.59 -18.83
N LEU A 643 -26.48 16.26 -19.33
CA LEU A 643 -26.33 17.60 -19.91
C LEU A 643 -25.77 18.60 -18.89
N ALA A 644 -26.25 18.56 -17.66
CA ALA A 644 -25.75 19.41 -16.59
C ALA A 644 -24.27 19.14 -16.31
N ILE A 645 -23.87 17.86 -16.21
CA ILE A 645 -22.47 17.45 -16.02
C ILE A 645 -21.59 17.94 -17.17
N CYS A 646 -21.95 17.62 -18.42
CA CYS A 646 -21.16 17.99 -19.59
C CYS A 646 -20.97 19.52 -19.69
N SER A 647 -22.01 20.31 -19.39
CA SER A 647 -21.94 21.77 -19.43
C SER A 647 -20.98 22.41 -18.42
N GLN A 648 -20.61 21.67 -17.37
CA GLN A 648 -19.68 22.12 -16.33
C GLN A 648 -18.24 21.67 -16.60
N LEU A 649 -18.03 20.77 -17.57
CA LEU A 649 -16.69 20.28 -17.89
C LEU A 649 -15.89 21.30 -18.73
N PRO A 650 -14.56 21.39 -18.54
CA PRO A 650 -13.71 22.30 -19.32
C PRO A 650 -13.71 21.96 -20.82
N LEU A 651 -13.73 22.99 -21.68
CA LEU A 651 -13.75 22.85 -23.14
C LEU A 651 -12.42 22.35 -23.75
N ASP A 652 -11.33 22.37 -22.97
CA ASP A 652 -9.97 22.01 -23.36
C ASP A 652 -9.57 20.59 -22.91
N ARG A 653 -10.55 19.78 -22.49
CA ARG A 653 -10.31 18.41 -22.01
C ARG A 653 -9.91 17.47 -23.16
N VAL A 654 -9.07 16.47 -22.86
CA VAL A 654 -8.45 15.54 -23.82
C VAL A 654 -9.47 14.62 -24.54
N ASP A 655 -10.72 14.56 -24.06
CA ASP A 655 -11.83 13.73 -24.59
C ASP A 655 -13.05 14.57 -25.02
N GLN A 656 -12.83 15.82 -25.44
CA GLN A 656 -13.88 16.78 -25.77
C GLN A 656 -14.89 16.28 -26.82
N GLU A 657 -14.46 15.47 -27.80
CA GLU A 657 -15.35 14.87 -28.79
C GLU A 657 -16.40 13.96 -28.16
N TRP A 658 -16.06 13.26 -27.08
CA TRP A 658 -16.98 12.38 -26.37
C TRP A 658 -17.95 13.15 -25.49
N ILE A 659 -17.52 14.26 -24.89
CA ILE A 659 -18.40 15.16 -24.14
C ILE A 659 -19.47 15.71 -25.06
N LEU A 660 -19.08 16.24 -26.23
CA LEU A 660 -20.00 16.78 -27.23
C LEU A 660 -20.93 15.69 -27.79
N ALA A 661 -20.41 14.50 -28.07
CA ALA A 661 -21.25 13.38 -28.49
C ALA A 661 -22.29 13.03 -27.42
N SER A 662 -21.90 12.97 -26.14
CA SER A 662 -22.83 12.70 -25.03
C SER A 662 -23.86 13.82 -24.83
N GLU A 663 -23.51 15.09 -25.06
CA GLU A 663 -24.49 16.20 -25.09
C GLU A 663 -25.48 16.06 -26.25
N GLY A 664 -24.99 15.66 -27.43
CA GLY A 664 -25.81 15.35 -28.59
C GLY A 664 -26.79 14.21 -28.33
N GLU A 665 -26.31 13.12 -27.74
CA GLU A 665 -27.12 11.96 -27.33
C GLU A 665 -28.20 12.35 -26.32
N ALA A 666 -27.84 13.14 -25.31
CA ALA A 666 -28.79 13.58 -24.30
C ALA A 666 -29.86 14.51 -24.88
N CYS A 667 -29.48 15.44 -25.77
CA CYS A 667 -30.44 16.27 -26.50
C CYS A 667 -31.39 15.42 -27.34
N LEU A 668 -30.88 14.39 -28.02
CA LEU A 668 -31.68 13.48 -28.85
C LEU A 668 -32.67 12.68 -27.99
N LEU A 669 -32.23 12.16 -26.84
CA LEU A 669 -33.09 11.45 -25.88
C LEU A 669 -34.23 12.33 -25.33
N LEU A 670 -33.99 13.64 -25.22
CA LEU A 670 -34.97 14.64 -24.79
C LEU A 670 -35.82 15.20 -25.95
N GLY A 671 -35.62 14.70 -27.18
CA GLY A 671 -36.37 15.13 -28.37
C GLY A 671 -35.92 16.47 -28.96
N ASN A 672 -34.78 17.01 -28.53
CA ASN A 672 -34.23 18.27 -29.05
C ASN A 672 -33.25 18.00 -30.22
N ILE A 673 -33.82 17.70 -31.38
CA ILE A 673 -33.08 17.28 -32.57
C ILE A 673 -32.10 18.35 -33.04
N ASP A 674 -32.49 19.62 -33.06
CA ASP A 674 -31.62 20.71 -33.54
C ASP A 674 -30.37 20.89 -32.68
N ARG A 675 -30.51 20.82 -31.36
CA ARG A 675 -29.35 20.83 -30.45
C ARG A 675 -28.51 19.57 -30.60
N ALA A 676 -29.13 18.41 -30.80
CA ALA A 676 -28.40 17.17 -31.06
C ALA A 676 -27.54 17.29 -32.32
N LYS A 677 -28.09 17.80 -33.43
CA LYS A 677 -27.35 18.06 -34.69
C LYS A 677 -26.15 18.98 -34.43
N HIS A 678 -26.36 20.09 -33.71
CA HIS A 678 -25.29 21.04 -33.38
C HIS A 678 -24.12 20.38 -32.64
N PHE A 679 -24.40 19.63 -31.58
CA PHE A 679 -23.35 18.97 -30.80
C PHE A 679 -22.63 17.87 -31.58
N TYR A 680 -23.35 17.03 -32.33
CA TYR A 680 -22.72 16.01 -33.15
C TYR A 680 -21.86 16.59 -34.27
N SER A 681 -22.27 17.69 -34.92
CA SER A 681 -21.40 18.39 -35.88
C SER A 681 -20.07 18.79 -35.23
N HIS A 682 -20.13 19.42 -34.06
CA HIS A 682 -18.92 19.81 -33.34
C HIS A 682 -18.08 18.63 -32.82
N ALA A 683 -18.69 17.50 -32.49
CA ALA A 683 -17.98 16.27 -32.14
C ALA A 683 -17.25 15.70 -33.35
N LEU A 684 -17.92 15.62 -34.51
CA LEU A 684 -17.34 15.10 -35.75
C LEU A 684 -16.22 15.98 -36.30
N ASP A 685 -16.33 17.29 -36.18
CA ASP A 685 -15.29 18.25 -36.61
C ASP A 685 -13.96 18.07 -35.85
N ARG A 686 -14.00 17.40 -34.68
CA ARG A 686 -12.81 17.11 -33.87
C ARG A 686 -12.16 15.76 -34.20
N LEU A 687 -12.82 14.90 -34.96
CA LEU A 687 -12.29 13.59 -35.31
C LEU A 687 -11.27 13.69 -36.45
N LEU A 688 -10.17 12.96 -36.33
CA LEU A 688 -9.24 12.75 -37.43
C LEU A 688 -9.83 11.75 -38.44
N PRO A 689 -9.47 11.84 -39.73
CA PRO A 689 -9.96 10.91 -40.76
C PRO A 689 -9.69 9.42 -40.45
N SER A 690 -8.65 9.13 -39.68
CA SER A 690 -8.29 7.77 -39.26
C SER A 690 -9.13 7.22 -38.10
N GLU A 691 -9.95 8.04 -37.43
CA GLU A 691 -10.74 7.67 -36.25
C GLU A 691 -12.13 7.17 -36.61
N THR A 692 -12.21 6.31 -37.63
CA THR A 692 -13.47 5.76 -38.15
C THR A 692 -14.29 5.01 -37.09
N GLY A 693 -13.63 4.31 -36.17
CA GLY A 693 -14.31 3.60 -35.08
C GLY A 693 -15.01 4.52 -34.06
N LYS A 694 -14.50 5.75 -33.84
CA LYS A 694 -15.18 6.75 -33.01
C LYS A 694 -16.48 7.19 -33.67
N LYS A 695 -16.42 7.52 -34.97
CA LYS A 695 -17.61 7.86 -35.77
C LYS A 695 -18.63 6.73 -35.80
N GLU A 696 -18.18 5.48 -35.97
CA GLU A 696 -19.07 4.31 -35.96
C GLU A 696 -19.73 4.11 -34.59
N SER A 697 -19.00 4.34 -33.50
CA SER A 697 -19.54 4.27 -32.13
C SER A 697 -20.66 5.29 -31.91
N MET A 698 -20.48 6.54 -32.37
CA MET A 698 -21.52 7.58 -32.34
C MET A 698 -22.73 7.17 -33.19
N ALA A 699 -22.51 6.67 -34.41
CA ALA A 699 -23.58 6.21 -35.30
C ALA A 699 -24.38 5.04 -34.70
N LYS A 700 -23.72 4.07 -34.04
CA LYS A 700 -24.38 2.98 -33.31
C LYS A 700 -25.29 3.52 -32.21
N GLN A 701 -24.84 4.54 -31.48
CA GLN A 701 -25.64 5.13 -30.41
C GLN A 701 -26.87 5.86 -30.94
N ILE A 702 -26.72 6.65 -32.01
CA ILE A 702 -27.86 7.31 -32.69
C ILE A 702 -28.90 6.28 -33.15
N ARG A 703 -28.46 5.17 -33.77
CA ARG A 703 -29.36 4.09 -34.17
C ARG A 703 -30.18 3.54 -33.00
N ARG A 704 -29.54 3.32 -31.85
CA ARG A 704 -30.23 2.83 -30.64
C ARG A 704 -31.28 3.83 -30.16
N ILE A 705 -30.98 5.13 -30.16
CA ILE A 705 -31.92 6.18 -29.73
C ILE A 705 -33.07 6.36 -30.75
N GLY A 706 -32.77 6.24 -32.04
CA GLY A 706 -33.74 6.37 -33.13
C GLY A 706 -34.66 5.16 -33.30
N TRP A 707 -34.29 3.98 -32.80
CA TRP A 707 -35.04 2.74 -32.98
C TRP A 707 -36.44 2.75 -32.33
N PRO A 708 -36.62 3.21 -31.07
CA PRO A 708 -37.94 3.30 -30.43
C PRO A 708 -38.80 4.48 -30.89
N THR A 709 -38.20 5.53 -31.47
CA THR A 709 -38.78 6.88 -31.48
C THR A 709 -39.39 7.30 -32.81
N HIS A 710 -39.31 6.50 -33.88
CA HIS A 710 -39.65 7.00 -35.22
C HIS A 710 -40.30 5.97 -36.18
N PRO A 711 -41.32 6.35 -36.97
CA PRO A 711 -41.87 5.53 -38.06
C PRO A 711 -40.90 5.41 -39.26
N LYS A 712 -39.91 6.30 -39.35
CA LYS A 712 -38.70 6.20 -40.18
C LYS A 712 -37.50 6.34 -39.25
N PRO A 713 -36.90 5.26 -38.73
CA PRO A 713 -35.84 5.33 -37.73
C PRO A 713 -34.68 6.18 -38.24
N ILE A 714 -34.13 7.04 -37.38
CA ILE A 714 -32.82 7.69 -37.62
C ILE A 714 -31.80 6.54 -37.58
N ALA A 715 -31.45 6.02 -38.75
CA ALA A 715 -30.64 4.82 -38.90
C ALA A 715 -29.15 5.13 -39.06
N SER A 716 -28.79 6.41 -39.18
CA SER A 716 -27.44 6.86 -39.46
C SER A 716 -27.20 8.29 -38.97
N LEU A 717 -25.92 8.71 -38.98
CA LEU A 717 -25.55 10.11 -38.77
C LEU A 717 -26.12 10.98 -39.90
N GLU A 718 -26.13 10.46 -41.12
CA GLU A 718 -26.68 11.14 -42.29
C GLU A 718 -28.19 11.41 -42.12
N ASP A 719 -28.95 10.45 -41.59
CA ASP A 719 -30.37 10.64 -41.28
C ASP A 719 -30.61 11.70 -40.19
N LEU A 720 -29.68 11.84 -39.24
CA LEU A 720 -29.77 12.89 -38.23
C LEU A 720 -29.57 14.28 -38.86
N PHE A 721 -28.76 14.42 -39.90
CA PHE A 721 -28.49 15.71 -40.53
C PHE A 721 -29.49 16.09 -41.63
N HIS A 722 -30.18 15.12 -42.23
CA HIS A 722 -31.31 15.35 -43.13
C HIS A 722 -32.64 15.51 -42.38
#